data_AF-A0A1J5CAN7-F1
#
_entry.id   AF-A0A1J5CAN7-F1
#
_cell.length_a   1.000
_cell.length_b   1.000
_cell.length_c   1.000
_cell.angle_alpha   90.00
_cell.angle_beta   90.00
_cell.angle_gamma   90.00
#
_symmetry.space_group_name_H-M   'P 1'
#
loop_
_entity.id
_entity.type
_entity.pdbx_description
1 polymer ?
#
loop_
_entity_poly.entity_id
_entity_poly.type
_entity_poly.pdbx_seq_one_letter_code
_entity_poly.pdbx_strand_id
1 'polypeptide(L)'
;MPLLVWFTTLVCVPCFATDVPGSTPSGAVVSGERLSDWLLRHTSAGTDTSALHWRVSAQQGPQAQLRQAVLDDIKSNVSIVLTAVERTSLADWLRALSLTGRVLLAKPDARWLQGSPAQDPVLSDRDQVMLYPRPSQVTVLTESARPCNVPHVSGALIEDYLNACQPAGAGGVDWAWIAQPDGSTRRFGISPWNQEAQDQPAPGAWIWAPGRVAAVPDSVSDNLARFLATQAPFEFFIQNKPPALSVKAQEATNNGVDIAALTERAAPRPLQLTASDWGEIGLLQTPTARMAPAGDVRLQMSRVAPYTRGTVMLQPLDWLEFGFRYTDISNRLYGPVIAGDQTYKDKSIDVKLRLLEETNTRPQLALGLRDIGGTGLFSGEYLVASKRWGNWDASLGLGWGYLGARGNLKNPLSLVNSALDARPGNQVASGSTVNTSALFHGRTALFGGLQWHAPAEPWTLKLELDGNDYQHEPQANNQPVKSRFNLGAVYTYSPNLDFSLALERGNTWMLGLTLHGGINQLYTPKALDPVLPPVLPNAAALAPPAGWGNTAENIALYTGWQVRAITHQINRTEVEIESDGALYLQERLDRAVAVLHQDAPTSTRHFVIHLQQRGLPLSRIEVDRAEWVSRHVQAQAPALQLPAYRAASALRPDAGRAADWRGAASGFSAELEPSYSQSLGGPDGFLLYQIGAQARLDQRFSDNTWVSSVLNARLLDNYNNFKYTAPSNLPRVRTYAREYVTTARLTLPLLQATHVQGLGNGHYVSAYAGMLEPMYGGVGAEWLYRPWRSRLAFGVDVNHVRQRDFSQDLTFRDYTVNTGHATLYWDTRWNDVQVKLSAGRYLAGDVGATLDVKRVFANGTAIGAWATKTNVTAEQFGEGSFDKGIYVNIPFDVMMPKSSPAMANIIWSPLTRDGGARLNRKFTLFDLTSARDPRATQWRDAKPTEVRTGDDSNYVLHEPTGNIFQTLLPSGATLAHQVADIPASSWLWAGGAVLAAGLLDSKVDTWAVNHQTPNWNRVGDVGNNLPVLMALGTGLLYTGIAGDDTAGTAETALKAGAYTIGASVLTRYVVGRARPYQELGSTHFDGFTNGAFQSGFTSNHVALAFALATPFAQQHDMPWLYGAAALTAVGRIQSRDHWLSDTVGSALMGYAIGSLVGPQTTKKGRVQIELAPQSVKGTWSFK
;
A
#
# COMPACT_ATOMS: atom_id res chain seq x y z
N MET A 1 -33.43 -63.61 22.94
CA MET A 1 -32.42 -62.68 23.50
C MET A 1 -32.39 -61.41 22.64
N PRO A 2 -31.97 -60.24 23.17
CA PRO A 2 -32.74 -59.02 22.89
C PRO A 2 -31.93 -57.71 22.67
N LEU A 3 -32.65 -56.62 22.34
CA LEU A 3 -32.26 -55.19 22.54
C LEU A 3 -31.06 -54.69 21.67
N LEU A 4 -30.80 -53.38 21.52
CA LEU A 4 -31.45 -52.17 22.04
C LEU A 4 -31.39 -51.02 21.01
N VAL A 5 -32.49 -50.31 20.78
CA VAL A 5 -32.50 -49.03 20.04
C VAL A 5 -32.24 -47.89 21.02
N TRP A 6 -31.13 -47.17 20.88
CA TRP A 6 -30.85 -45.99 21.71
C TRP A 6 -31.37 -44.71 21.08
N PHE A 7 -32.32 -44.07 21.78
CA PHE A 7 -32.73 -42.69 21.52
C PHE A 7 -31.60 -41.73 21.90
N THR A 8 -31.30 -40.77 21.03
CA THR A 8 -30.63 -39.51 21.41
C THR A 8 -31.67 -38.43 21.65
N THR A 9 -32.05 -38.22 22.90
CA THR A 9 -32.90 -37.12 23.32
C THR A 9 -32.19 -35.78 23.11
N LEU A 10 -32.70 -34.94 22.21
CA LEU A 10 -32.35 -33.52 22.21
C LEU A 10 -32.92 -32.89 23.49
N VAL A 11 -32.03 -32.56 24.43
CA VAL A 11 -32.38 -31.69 25.56
C VAL A 11 -32.52 -30.26 25.03
N CYS A 12 -33.74 -29.89 24.65
CA CYS A 12 -34.09 -28.53 24.26
C CYS A 12 -34.05 -27.64 25.51
N VAL A 13 -32.92 -26.98 25.77
CA VAL A 13 -32.80 -25.99 26.84
C VAL A 13 -33.58 -24.73 26.42
N PRO A 14 -34.63 -24.32 27.15
CA PRO A 14 -35.30 -23.06 26.87
C PRO A 14 -34.39 -21.89 27.28
N CYS A 15 -33.99 -21.07 26.33
CA CYS A 15 -33.45 -19.75 26.65
C CYS A 15 -34.58 -18.90 27.25
N PHE A 16 -34.57 -18.74 28.57
CA PHE A 16 -35.40 -17.75 29.25
C PHE A 16 -34.99 -16.35 28.81
N ALA A 17 -35.77 -15.76 27.90
CA ALA A 17 -35.78 -14.32 27.73
C ALA A 17 -36.36 -13.71 29.01
N THR A 18 -35.54 -13.04 29.81
CA THR A 18 -36.02 -12.23 30.93
C THR A 18 -36.51 -10.90 30.37
N ASP A 19 -37.83 -10.69 30.37
CA ASP A 19 -38.43 -9.42 29.97
C ASP A 19 -37.86 -8.24 30.78
N VAL A 20 -37.77 -7.09 30.12
CA VAL A 20 -37.12 -5.88 30.62
C VAL A 20 -38.20 -4.85 30.99
N PRO A 21 -38.51 -4.63 32.27
CA PRO A 21 -39.38 -3.53 32.69
C PRO A 21 -38.89 -2.20 32.11
N GLY A 22 -39.80 -1.44 31.47
CA GLY A 22 -39.47 -0.21 30.76
C GLY A 22 -39.32 -0.38 29.25
N SER A 23 -38.97 -1.58 28.75
CA SER A 23 -39.20 -1.90 27.34
C SER A 23 -40.70 -2.07 27.08
N THR A 24 -41.20 -1.56 25.95
CA THR A 24 -42.55 -1.93 25.51
C THR A 24 -42.51 -3.40 25.07
N PRO A 25 -43.46 -4.27 25.50
CA PRO A 25 -43.45 -5.68 25.13
C PRO A 25 -43.35 -5.84 23.61
N SER A 26 -42.57 -6.83 23.16
CA SER A 26 -42.38 -7.09 21.73
C SER A 26 -43.74 -7.36 21.07
N GLY A 27 -44.25 -6.38 20.35
CA GLY A 27 -45.45 -6.55 19.52
C GLY A 27 -45.21 -7.73 18.58
N ALA A 28 -46.13 -8.68 18.55
CA ALA A 28 -45.92 -9.95 17.87
C ALA A 28 -45.49 -9.71 16.41
N VAL A 29 -44.32 -10.26 16.07
CA VAL A 29 -43.77 -10.24 14.71
C VAL A 29 -44.68 -11.11 13.84
N VAL A 30 -45.25 -10.51 12.81
CA VAL A 30 -46.07 -11.22 11.82
C VAL A 30 -45.13 -11.73 10.73
N SER A 31 -45.14 -13.04 10.50
CA SER A 31 -44.30 -13.69 9.49
C SER A 31 -44.41 -13.00 8.13
N GLY A 32 -43.27 -12.52 7.60
CA GLY A 32 -43.23 -11.85 6.31
C GLY A 32 -43.65 -10.37 6.30
N GLU A 33 -43.97 -9.76 7.46
CA GLU A 33 -44.07 -8.30 7.55
C GLU A 33 -42.68 -7.65 7.49
N ARG A 34 -42.64 -6.38 7.10
CA ARG A 34 -41.41 -5.58 7.10
C ARG A 34 -41.22 -4.89 8.45
N LEU A 35 -39.96 -4.70 8.86
CA LEU A 35 -39.63 -3.97 10.07
C LEU A 35 -40.20 -2.54 10.06
N SER A 36 -40.24 -1.89 8.90
CA SER A 36 -40.86 -0.59 8.72
C SER A 36 -42.37 -0.59 9.05
N ASP A 37 -43.11 -1.61 8.63
CA ASP A 37 -44.53 -1.76 8.94
C ASP A 37 -44.74 -2.14 10.42
N TRP A 38 -43.91 -3.04 10.98
CA TRP A 38 -43.90 -3.33 12.42
C TRP A 38 -43.70 -2.05 13.25
N LEU A 39 -42.78 -1.17 12.85
CA LEU A 39 -42.56 0.10 13.54
C LEU A 39 -43.79 1.02 13.46
N LEU A 40 -44.44 1.13 12.30
CA LEU A 40 -45.66 1.93 12.16
C LEU A 40 -46.86 1.36 12.93
N ARG A 41 -46.89 0.05 13.23
CA ARG A 41 -47.90 -0.56 14.11
C ARG A 41 -47.68 -0.31 15.59
N HIS A 42 -46.44 -0.03 16.03
CA HIS A 42 -46.07 0.02 17.45
C HIS A 42 -45.45 1.36 17.92
N THR A 43 -45.24 2.33 17.04
CA THR A 43 -44.66 3.65 17.38
C THR A 43 -45.55 4.81 16.97
N SER A 44 -45.46 5.92 17.70
CA SER A 44 -46.12 7.18 17.36
C SER A 44 -45.12 8.18 16.74
N ALA A 45 -45.63 9.19 16.03
CA ALA A 45 -44.79 10.24 15.47
C ALA A 45 -44.01 10.97 16.58
N GLY A 46 -42.68 10.94 16.51
CA GLY A 46 -41.78 11.47 17.55
C GLY A 46 -41.22 10.44 18.53
N THR A 47 -41.56 9.15 18.38
CA THR A 47 -40.88 8.06 19.11
C THR A 47 -39.40 8.02 18.71
N ASP A 48 -38.49 7.94 19.68
CA ASP A 48 -37.06 7.74 19.42
C ASP A 48 -36.81 6.27 19.05
N THR A 49 -36.18 6.04 17.90
CA THR A 49 -35.84 4.71 17.39
C THR A 49 -34.34 4.46 17.32
N SER A 50 -33.48 5.38 17.81
CA SER A 50 -32.02 5.22 17.81
C SER A 50 -31.56 3.92 18.49
N ALA A 51 -32.19 3.57 19.62
CA ALA A 51 -31.95 2.32 20.35
C ALA A 51 -32.84 1.14 19.88
N LEU A 52 -33.18 1.06 18.58
CA LEU A 52 -33.89 -0.09 18.00
C LEU A 52 -32.95 -1.28 17.77
N HIS A 53 -33.37 -2.48 18.19
CA HIS A 53 -32.68 -3.73 17.89
C HIS A 53 -33.58 -4.67 17.06
N TRP A 54 -33.26 -4.83 15.78
CA TRP A 54 -33.60 -6.07 15.06
C TRP A 54 -32.60 -7.15 15.50
N ARG A 55 -33.10 -8.32 15.92
CA ARG A 55 -32.31 -9.43 16.46
C ARG A 55 -32.62 -10.71 15.70
N VAL A 56 -31.57 -11.38 15.24
CA VAL A 56 -31.64 -12.64 14.50
C VAL A 56 -30.78 -13.67 15.19
N SER A 57 -31.37 -14.80 15.58
CA SER A 57 -30.71 -15.86 16.36
C SER A 57 -29.40 -16.36 15.73
N ALA A 58 -29.33 -16.50 14.40
CA ALA A 58 -28.10 -16.90 13.71
C ALA A 58 -26.91 -15.94 13.95
N GLN A 59 -27.18 -14.64 14.17
CA GLN A 59 -26.13 -13.63 14.39
C GLN A 59 -25.44 -13.77 15.77
N GLN A 60 -26.01 -14.56 16.69
CA GLN A 60 -25.38 -14.90 17.97
C GLN A 60 -24.06 -15.68 17.78
N GLY A 61 -23.90 -16.44 16.69
CA GLY A 61 -22.67 -17.17 16.37
C GLY A 61 -21.47 -16.25 16.11
N PRO A 62 -21.54 -15.34 15.12
CA PRO A 62 -20.52 -14.31 14.93
C PRO A 62 -20.27 -13.43 16.16
N GLN A 63 -21.32 -13.05 16.90
CA GLN A 63 -21.15 -12.32 18.17
C GLN A 63 -20.38 -13.11 19.23
N ALA A 64 -20.61 -14.43 19.30
CA ALA A 64 -19.84 -15.31 20.18
C ALA A 64 -18.36 -15.37 19.78
N GLN A 65 -18.06 -15.46 18.47
CA GLN A 65 -16.69 -15.43 17.97
C GLN A 65 -15.99 -14.10 18.26
N LEU A 66 -16.68 -12.97 18.03
CA LEU A 66 -16.19 -11.63 18.33
C LEU A 66 -15.86 -11.46 19.82
N ARG A 67 -16.80 -11.82 20.70
CA ARG A 67 -16.58 -11.81 22.14
C ARG A 67 -15.45 -12.76 22.55
N GLN A 68 -15.37 -13.96 21.94
CA GLN A 68 -14.37 -14.96 22.29
C GLN A 68 -12.97 -14.49 21.91
N ALA A 69 -12.79 -13.83 20.76
CA ALA A 69 -11.51 -13.23 20.38
C ALA A 69 -11.04 -12.19 21.42
N VAL A 70 -11.92 -11.27 21.83
CA VAL A 70 -11.63 -10.29 22.90
C VAL A 70 -11.27 -10.99 24.21
N LEU A 71 -12.02 -12.04 24.59
CA LEU A 71 -11.75 -12.84 25.80
C LEU A 71 -10.42 -13.58 25.75
N ASP A 72 -10.00 -14.07 24.59
CA ASP A 72 -8.76 -14.85 24.46
C ASP A 72 -7.52 -13.96 24.31
N ASP A 73 -7.63 -12.79 23.65
CA ASP A 73 -6.61 -11.74 23.75
C ASP A 73 -6.43 -11.29 25.21
N ILE A 74 -7.52 -10.95 25.92
CA ILE A 74 -7.46 -10.57 27.35
C ILE A 74 -6.86 -11.68 28.22
N LYS A 75 -6.96 -12.97 27.84
CA LYS A 75 -6.33 -14.08 28.58
C LYS A 75 -4.87 -14.36 28.22
N SER A 76 -4.50 -14.27 26.95
CA SER A 76 -3.25 -14.85 26.41
C SER A 76 -2.28 -13.82 25.81
N ASN A 77 -2.76 -12.62 25.49
CA ASN A 77 -1.92 -11.56 24.96
C ASN A 77 -1.02 -11.02 26.07
N VAL A 78 0.30 -11.08 25.84
CA VAL A 78 1.35 -10.70 26.79
C VAL A 78 1.56 -9.18 26.80
N SER A 79 1.16 -8.47 25.74
CA SER A 79 1.20 -7.00 25.68
C SER A 79 0.14 -6.35 26.56
N ILE A 80 -0.94 -7.06 26.94
CA ILE A 80 -2.03 -6.54 27.76
C ILE A 80 -1.64 -6.56 29.25
N VAL A 81 -1.21 -5.41 29.79
CA VAL A 81 -0.73 -5.26 31.17
C VAL A 81 -1.91 -4.97 32.11
N LEU A 82 -2.66 -6.02 32.45
CA LEU A 82 -3.76 -5.97 33.43
C LEU A 82 -3.38 -6.73 34.70
N THR A 83 -3.82 -6.25 35.87
CA THR A 83 -3.76 -7.06 37.09
C THR A 83 -4.66 -8.30 36.97
N ALA A 84 -4.39 -9.33 37.77
CA ALA A 84 -5.23 -10.52 37.81
C ALA A 84 -6.70 -10.22 38.16
N VAL A 85 -6.96 -9.15 38.93
CA VAL A 85 -8.32 -8.72 39.30
C VAL A 85 -9.04 -8.08 38.10
N GLU A 86 -8.40 -7.14 37.40
CA GLU A 86 -8.95 -6.49 36.20
C GLU A 86 -9.15 -7.49 35.07
N ARG A 87 -8.13 -8.33 34.78
CA ARG A 87 -8.19 -9.37 33.75
C ARG A 87 -9.32 -10.38 34.01
N THR A 88 -9.61 -10.69 35.28
CA THR A 88 -10.75 -11.55 35.67
C THR A 88 -12.07 -10.80 35.55
N SER A 89 -12.16 -9.60 36.14
CA SER A 89 -13.40 -8.80 36.18
C SER A 89 -13.88 -8.40 34.79
N LEU A 90 -12.98 -7.99 33.89
CA LEU A 90 -13.30 -7.67 32.50
C LEU A 90 -13.75 -8.92 31.75
N ALA A 91 -13.08 -10.06 31.94
CA ALA A 91 -13.45 -11.31 31.28
C ALA A 91 -14.78 -11.89 31.79
N ASP A 92 -15.12 -11.73 33.06
CA ASP A 92 -16.42 -12.15 33.62
C ASP A 92 -17.54 -11.20 33.22
N TRP A 93 -17.29 -9.89 33.20
CA TRP A 93 -18.24 -8.88 32.71
C TRP A 93 -18.61 -9.13 31.23
N LEU A 94 -17.62 -9.41 30.38
CA LEU A 94 -17.85 -9.78 28.98
C LEU A 94 -18.64 -11.09 28.84
N ARG A 95 -18.41 -12.09 29.69
CA ARG A 95 -19.22 -13.33 29.72
C ARG A 95 -20.67 -13.09 30.12
N ALA A 96 -20.89 -12.16 31.06
CA ALA A 96 -22.20 -11.80 31.56
C ALA A 96 -23.03 -10.94 30.57
N LEU A 97 -22.38 -10.24 29.63
CA LEU A 97 -23.07 -9.62 28.50
C LEU A 97 -23.74 -10.66 27.57
N SER A 98 -24.94 -10.32 27.10
CA SER A 98 -25.77 -11.20 26.29
C SER A 98 -25.31 -11.29 24.83
N LEU A 99 -25.44 -12.48 24.22
CA LEU A 99 -25.40 -12.61 22.76
C LEU A 99 -26.78 -12.19 22.22
N THR A 100 -26.96 -10.91 21.92
CA THR A 100 -28.27 -10.35 21.58
C THR A 100 -28.79 -10.79 20.22
N GLY A 101 -27.92 -11.23 19.32
CA GLY A 101 -28.25 -11.41 17.91
C GLY A 101 -28.56 -10.11 17.17
N ARG A 102 -28.28 -8.93 17.77
CA ARG A 102 -28.49 -7.61 17.12
C ARG A 102 -27.82 -7.56 15.75
N VAL A 103 -28.59 -7.16 14.75
CA VAL A 103 -28.12 -6.79 13.41
C VAL A 103 -28.16 -5.27 13.28
N LEU A 104 -27.16 -4.70 12.61
CA LEU A 104 -27.08 -3.26 12.37
C LEU A 104 -28.18 -2.81 11.38
N LEU A 105 -28.80 -1.66 11.64
CA LEU A 105 -29.74 -1.00 10.74
C LEU A 105 -29.05 0.23 10.11
N ALA A 106 -29.23 0.45 8.81
CA ALA A 106 -28.73 1.64 8.12
C ALA A 106 -29.25 2.95 8.74
N LYS A 107 -30.55 2.96 9.05
CA LYS A 107 -31.25 4.00 9.80
C LYS A 107 -32.53 3.39 10.39
N PRO A 108 -32.79 3.48 11.70
CA PRO A 108 -33.96 2.86 12.34
C PRO A 108 -35.27 3.66 12.16
N ASP A 109 -35.45 4.37 11.05
CA ASP A 109 -36.63 5.20 10.78
C ASP A 109 -37.60 4.50 9.82
N ALA A 110 -38.81 4.23 10.29
CA ALA A 110 -39.83 3.49 9.56
C ALA A 110 -40.16 4.08 8.18
N ARG A 111 -40.18 5.41 8.03
CA ARG A 111 -40.51 6.05 6.74
C ARG A 111 -39.34 6.00 5.76
N TRP A 112 -38.12 6.13 6.25
CA TRP A 112 -36.93 5.91 5.43
C TRP A 112 -36.79 4.45 4.99
N LEU A 113 -37.13 3.49 5.86
CA LEU A 113 -37.15 2.07 5.55
C LEU A 113 -38.22 1.72 4.50
N GLN A 114 -39.46 2.22 4.61
CA GLN A 114 -40.47 2.09 3.55
C GLN A 114 -40.01 2.71 2.22
N GLY A 115 -39.29 3.84 2.27
CA GLY A 115 -38.66 4.47 1.09
C GLY A 115 -37.43 3.72 0.56
N SER A 116 -36.91 2.74 1.30
CA SER A 116 -35.66 2.01 1.00
C SER A 116 -35.84 0.49 1.17
N PRO A 117 -36.70 -0.21 0.39
CA PRO A 117 -37.07 -1.61 0.68
C PRO A 117 -35.90 -2.61 0.75
N ALA A 118 -34.79 -2.34 0.06
CA ALA A 118 -33.56 -3.14 0.12
C ALA A 118 -32.77 -2.98 1.45
N GLN A 119 -33.07 -1.95 2.24
CA GLN A 119 -32.51 -1.67 3.56
C GLN A 119 -33.49 -2.03 4.69
N ASP A 120 -34.69 -2.49 4.34
CA ASP A 120 -35.78 -2.81 5.26
C ASP A 120 -35.94 -4.33 5.31
N PRO A 121 -35.67 -4.97 6.46
CA PRO A 121 -35.70 -6.43 6.57
C PRO A 121 -37.14 -6.96 6.65
N VAL A 122 -37.35 -8.09 6.00
CA VAL A 122 -38.57 -8.89 6.14
C VAL A 122 -38.37 -9.83 7.33
N LEU A 123 -39.27 -9.73 8.31
CA LEU A 123 -39.12 -10.39 9.61
C LEU A 123 -39.59 -11.85 9.57
N SER A 124 -38.88 -12.73 10.28
CA SER A 124 -39.25 -14.14 10.47
C SER A 124 -39.83 -14.42 11.86
N ASP A 125 -40.52 -15.55 12.01
CA ASP A 125 -41.03 -16.06 13.31
C ASP A 125 -39.94 -16.25 14.40
N ARG A 126 -38.66 -16.19 14.00
CA ARG A 126 -37.48 -16.38 14.85
C ARG A 126 -36.70 -15.08 15.07
N ASP A 127 -37.18 -13.98 14.51
CA ASP A 127 -36.63 -12.64 14.70
C ASP A 127 -37.27 -12.01 15.94
N GLN A 128 -36.52 -11.14 16.62
CA GLN A 128 -37.08 -10.31 17.68
C GLN A 128 -36.82 -8.84 17.35
N VAL A 129 -37.82 -8.00 17.57
CA VAL A 129 -37.69 -6.55 17.48
C VAL A 129 -37.86 -5.98 18.88
N MET A 130 -36.80 -5.39 19.42
CA MET A 130 -36.79 -4.73 20.72
C MET A 130 -36.60 -3.22 20.52
N LEU A 131 -37.61 -2.45 20.89
CA LEU A 131 -37.53 -1.00 20.96
C LEU A 131 -37.32 -0.58 22.41
N TYR A 132 -36.19 0.04 22.69
CA TYR A 132 -35.92 0.64 23.99
C TYR A 132 -36.43 2.09 24.02
N PRO A 133 -36.88 2.60 25.19
CA PRO A 133 -37.14 4.03 25.38
C PRO A 133 -35.93 4.90 24.98
N ARG A 134 -36.17 6.18 24.68
CA ARG A 134 -35.10 7.16 24.48
C ARG A 134 -34.15 7.14 25.69
N PRO A 135 -32.85 6.81 25.52
CA PRO A 135 -31.94 6.77 26.65
C PRO A 135 -31.62 8.17 27.17
N SER A 136 -31.08 8.22 28.38
CA SER A 136 -30.78 9.45 29.13
C SER A 136 -29.32 9.56 29.58
N GLN A 137 -28.57 8.46 29.56
CA GLN A 137 -27.20 8.38 30.08
C GLN A 137 -26.20 7.88 29.03
N VAL A 138 -24.94 8.27 29.15
CA VAL A 138 -23.78 7.72 28.45
C VAL A 138 -23.00 6.83 29.42
N THR A 139 -22.49 5.70 28.94
CA THR A 139 -21.78 4.70 29.76
C THR A 139 -20.31 4.67 29.44
N VAL A 140 -19.45 4.96 30.42
CA VAL A 140 -17.99 4.86 30.32
C VAL A 140 -17.51 3.54 30.93
N LEU A 141 -16.62 2.85 30.22
CA LEU A 141 -15.98 1.61 30.62
C LEU A 141 -14.47 1.69 30.44
N THR A 142 -13.72 1.33 31.49
CA THR A 142 -12.25 1.26 31.49
C THR A 142 -11.78 -0.15 31.86
N GLU A 143 -10.48 -0.40 31.85
CA GLU A 143 -9.84 -1.67 32.23
C GLU A 143 -10.27 -2.23 33.59
N SER A 144 -10.75 -1.35 34.48
CA SER A 144 -11.36 -1.69 35.77
C SER A 144 -12.61 -2.58 35.68
N ALA A 145 -13.21 -2.70 34.50
CA ALA A 145 -14.50 -3.38 34.23
C ALA A 145 -15.69 -2.84 35.05
N ARG A 146 -15.60 -1.59 35.53
CA ARG A 146 -16.68 -0.91 36.26
C ARG A 146 -17.36 0.09 35.33
N PRO A 147 -18.54 -0.22 34.77
CA PRO A 147 -19.30 0.75 34.00
C PRO A 147 -19.72 1.92 34.90
N CYS A 148 -19.50 3.13 34.42
CA CYS A 148 -19.89 4.39 35.03
C CYS A 148 -20.94 5.06 34.14
N ASN A 149 -22.09 5.43 34.72
CA ASN A 149 -23.15 6.10 33.97
C ASN A 149 -23.20 7.58 34.31
N VAL A 150 -23.30 8.41 33.26
CA VAL A 150 -23.31 9.87 33.34
C VAL A 150 -24.52 10.39 32.56
N PRO A 151 -25.28 11.38 33.04
CA PRO A 151 -26.34 12.02 32.26
C PRO A 151 -25.80 12.58 30.93
N HIS A 152 -26.51 12.33 29.83
CA HIS A 152 -26.13 12.84 28.51
C HIS A 152 -26.29 14.37 28.45
N VAL A 153 -25.25 15.06 27.98
CA VAL A 153 -25.26 16.50 27.70
C VAL A 153 -24.93 16.75 26.22
N SER A 154 -25.73 17.59 25.57
CA SER A 154 -25.50 18.01 24.18
C SER A 154 -24.22 18.86 24.08
N GLY A 155 -23.35 18.57 23.11
CA GLY A 155 -22.06 19.25 22.95
C GLY A 155 -20.91 18.64 23.74
N ALA A 156 -21.16 17.80 24.75
CA ALA A 156 -20.12 17.16 25.54
C ALA A 156 -19.32 16.13 24.73
N LEU A 157 -18.03 16.03 25.02
CA LEU A 157 -17.07 15.17 24.35
C LEU A 157 -16.72 13.95 25.21
N ILE A 158 -16.06 12.96 24.61
CA ILE A 158 -15.60 11.75 25.30
C ILE A 158 -14.68 12.08 26.50
N GLU A 159 -13.87 13.14 26.40
CA GLU A 159 -13.04 13.63 27.51
C GLU A 159 -13.87 14.09 28.72
N ASP A 160 -15.06 14.65 28.52
CA ASP A 160 -15.88 15.19 29.61
C ASP A 160 -16.54 14.05 30.41
N TYR A 161 -17.09 13.06 29.70
CA TYR A 161 -17.62 11.84 30.30
C TYR A 161 -16.53 11.04 31.04
N LEU A 162 -15.31 10.97 30.49
CA LEU A 162 -14.16 10.36 31.17
C LEU A 162 -13.73 11.11 32.43
N ASN A 163 -13.74 12.45 32.41
CA ASN A 163 -13.40 13.26 33.58
C ASN A 163 -14.42 13.14 34.72
N ALA A 164 -15.72 12.99 34.43
CA ALA A 164 -16.71 12.75 35.50
C ALA A 164 -16.57 11.35 36.13
N CYS A 165 -16.21 10.33 35.34
CA CYS A 165 -16.06 8.96 35.80
C CYS A 165 -14.72 8.66 36.48
N GLN A 166 -13.60 9.11 35.92
CA GLN A 166 -12.26 8.76 36.39
C GLN A 166 -11.30 9.96 36.27
N PRO A 167 -11.52 11.08 36.99
CA PRO A 167 -10.77 12.34 36.80
C PRO A 167 -9.26 12.19 37.00
N ALA A 168 -8.83 11.34 37.94
CA ALA A 168 -7.41 11.05 38.17
C ALA A 168 -6.77 10.14 37.09
N GLY A 169 -7.58 9.49 36.24
CA GLY A 169 -7.15 8.57 35.19
C GLY A 169 -7.39 9.07 33.76
N ALA A 170 -8.18 10.12 33.53
CA ALA A 170 -8.56 10.59 32.20
C ALA A 170 -7.34 10.95 31.32
N GLY A 171 -6.35 11.71 31.85
CA GLY A 171 -5.08 11.97 31.15
C GLY A 171 -4.16 10.73 30.97
N GLY A 172 -4.56 9.61 31.57
CA GLY A 172 -3.99 8.29 31.36
C GLY A 172 -4.49 7.59 30.10
N VAL A 173 -5.58 8.02 29.47
CA VAL A 173 -6.11 7.43 28.22
C VAL A 173 -5.50 8.15 27.01
N ASP A 174 -5.18 7.39 25.95
CA ASP A 174 -4.75 7.97 24.65
C ASP A 174 -5.82 7.82 23.57
N TRP A 175 -6.48 6.67 23.51
CA TRP A 175 -7.51 6.34 22.52
C TRP A 175 -8.79 5.96 23.24
N ALA A 176 -9.92 6.40 22.69
CA ALA A 176 -11.23 5.97 23.13
C ALA A 176 -12.08 5.51 21.95
N TRP A 177 -12.91 4.52 22.20
CA TRP A 177 -13.83 3.93 21.25
C TRP A 177 -15.25 4.25 21.70
N ILE A 178 -16.09 4.66 20.76
CA ILE A 178 -17.53 4.82 20.98
C ILE A 178 -18.30 3.77 20.20
N ALA A 179 -19.31 3.18 20.84
CA ALA A 179 -20.39 2.45 20.22
C ALA A 179 -21.70 3.21 20.49
N GLN A 180 -22.25 3.84 19.45
CA GLN A 180 -23.46 4.65 19.52
C GLN A 180 -24.71 3.76 19.69
N PRO A 181 -25.86 4.31 20.12
CA PRO A 181 -27.10 3.55 20.34
C PRO A 181 -27.59 2.80 19.11
N ASP A 182 -27.37 3.34 17.91
CA ASP A 182 -27.71 2.74 16.61
C ASP A 182 -26.84 1.54 16.25
N GLY A 183 -25.73 1.33 16.95
CA GLY A 183 -24.74 0.28 16.71
C GLY A 183 -23.55 0.72 15.84
N SER A 184 -23.45 1.99 15.46
CA SER A 184 -22.27 2.52 14.77
C SER A 184 -21.08 2.65 15.74
N THR A 185 -19.88 2.30 15.27
CA THR A 185 -18.66 2.30 16.09
C THR A 185 -17.56 3.16 15.49
N ARG A 186 -16.89 3.99 16.31
CA ARG A 186 -15.74 4.81 15.90
C ARG A 186 -14.67 4.84 17.00
N ARG A 187 -13.45 5.18 16.62
CA ARG A 187 -12.30 5.41 17.51
C ARG A 187 -11.81 6.84 17.33
N PHE A 188 -11.39 7.47 18.43
CA PHE A 188 -10.78 8.79 18.42
C PHE A 188 -9.56 8.85 19.34
N GLY A 189 -8.51 9.53 18.90
CA GLY A 189 -7.44 10.00 19.75
C GLY A 189 -7.91 11.18 20.59
N ILE A 190 -7.73 11.09 21.92
CA ILE A 190 -8.24 12.09 22.87
C ILE A 190 -7.15 12.74 23.73
N SER A 191 -5.92 12.23 23.67
CA SER A 191 -4.78 12.74 24.44
C SER A 191 -4.08 13.85 23.66
N PRO A 192 -3.40 14.82 24.32
CA PRO A 192 -2.81 15.97 23.63
C PRO A 192 -1.87 15.63 22.46
N TRP A 193 -1.23 14.47 22.44
CA TRP A 193 -0.31 14.10 21.35
C TRP A 193 -1.01 13.49 20.12
N ASN A 194 -2.23 12.94 20.27
CA ASN A 194 -2.99 12.29 19.20
C ASN A 194 -4.40 12.85 19.00
N GLN A 195 -4.74 14.00 19.58
CA GLN A 195 -6.11 14.54 19.61
C GLN A 195 -6.75 14.65 18.20
N GLU A 196 -7.92 14.05 18.01
CA GLU A 196 -8.65 13.98 16.74
C GLU A 196 -9.99 14.70 16.81
N ALA A 197 -10.59 14.96 15.65
CA ALA A 197 -11.99 15.39 15.58
C ALA A 197 -12.91 14.20 15.87
N GLN A 198 -13.87 14.40 16.77
CA GLN A 198 -14.76 13.34 17.26
C GLN A 198 -16.24 13.69 17.07
N ASP A 199 -17.06 12.66 16.86
CA ASP A 199 -18.52 12.79 16.92
C ASP A 199 -18.98 12.84 18.39
N GLN A 200 -20.08 13.54 18.66
CA GLN A 200 -20.63 13.64 20.01
C GLN A 200 -21.24 12.29 20.46
N PRO A 201 -21.04 11.86 21.72
CA PRO A 201 -21.72 10.68 22.25
C PRO A 201 -23.23 10.89 22.37
N ALA A 202 -24.02 10.07 21.67
CA ALA A 202 -25.48 10.14 21.73
C ALA A 202 -26.04 9.52 23.03
N PRO A 203 -27.29 9.83 23.43
CA PRO A 203 -27.88 9.26 24.64
C PRO A 203 -27.97 7.73 24.52
N GLY A 204 -27.33 7.01 25.44
CA GLY A 204 -27.25 5.55 25.46
C GLY A 204 -25.97 4.97 24.84
N ALA A 205 -25.04 5.82 24.40
CA ALA A 205 -23.75 5.37 23.86
C ALA A 205 -22.85 4.72 24.92
N TRP A 206 -22.05 3.75 24.46
CA TRP A 206 -20.98 3.12 25.23
C TRP A 206 -19.63 3.72 24.81
N ILE A 207 -18.82 4.13 25.80
CA ILE A 207 -17.45 4.60 25.63
C ILE A 207 -16.51 3.56 26.25
N TRP A 208 -15.65 2.93 25.45
CA TRP A 208 -14.54 2.10 25.90
C TRP A 208 -13.24 2.93 25.85
N ALA A 209 -12.57 3.07 26.99
CA ALA A 209 -11.44 3.99 27.15
C ALA A 209 -10.36 3.37 28.06
N PRO A 210 -9.54 2.44 27.53
CA PRO A 210 -8.50 1.80 28.32
C PRO A 210 -7.37 2.79 28.64
N GLY A 211 -6.95 2.80 29.91
CA GLY A 211 -5.75 3.49 30.34
C GLY A 211 -4.53 2.97 29.59
N ARG A 212 -3.67 3.90 29.14
CA ARG A 212 -2.43 3.64 28.39
C ARG A 212 -1.52 2.59 29.03
N VAL A 213 -1.52 2.49 30.36
CA VAL A 213 -0.74 1.49 31.10
C VAL A 213 -1.21 0.06 30.82
N ALA A 214 -2.50 -0.16 30.56
CA ALA A 214 -3.06 -1.47 30.24
C ALA A 214 -2.60 -2.01 28.87
N ALA A 215 -2.08 -1.14 27.99
CA ALA A 215 -1.50 -1.48 26.69
C ALA A 215 -2.38 -2.43 25.83
N VAL A 216 -3.70 -2.23 25.89
CA VAL A 216 -4.69 -3.00 25.12
C VAL A 216 -4.53 -2.68 23.63
N PRO A 217 -4.29 -3.67 22.74
CA PRO A 217 -4.12 -3.42 21.32
C PRO A 217 -5.37 -2.83 20.66
N ASP A 218 -5.16 -2.10 19.56
CA ASP A 218 -6.20 -1.41 18.81
C ASP A 218 -7.28 -2.38 18.30
N SER A 219 -6.88 -3.53 17.75
CA SER A 219 -7.82 -4.54 17.22
C SER A 219 -8.67 -5.19 18.31
N VAL A 220 -8.15 -5.33 19.54
CA VAL A 220 -8.88 -5.87 20.70
C VAL A 220 -9.95 -4.87 21.15
N SER A 221 -9.58 -3.59 21.21
CA SER A 221 -10.50 -2.50 21.56
C SER A 221 -11.54 -2.24 20.46
N ASP A 222 -11.16 -2.35 19.18
CA ASP A 222 -12.09 -2.34 18.04
C ASP A 222 -13.09 -3.52 18.09
N ASN A 223 -12.61 -4.73 18.41
CA ASN A 223 -13.46 -5.91 18.55
C ASN A 223 -14.44 -5.74 19.73
N LEU A 224 -13.97 -5.16 20.84
CA LEU A 224 -14.81 -4.85 21.99
C LEU A 224 -15.86 -3.78 21.64
N ALA A 225 -15.49 -2.70 20.96
CA ALA A 225 -16.42 -1.67 20.51
C ALA A 225 -17.53 -2.25 19.60
N ARG A 226 -17.16 -3.10 18.63
CA ARG A 226 -18.11 -3.86 17.80
C ARG A 226 -19.03 -4.77 18.63
N PHE A 227 -18.51 -5.39 19.70
CA PHE A 227 -19.35 -6.20 20.59
C PHE A 227 -20.30 -5.34 21.45
N LEU A 228 -19.84 -4.20 21.98
CA LEU A 228 -20.66 -3.27 22.77
C LEU A 228 -21.82 -2.70 21.94
N ALA A 229 -21.60 -2.39 20.66
CA ALA A 229 -22.65 -1.98 19.72
C ALA A 229 -23.82 -2.99 19.57
N THR A 230 -23.60 -4.26 19.90
CA THR A 230 -24.67 -5.28 19.89
C THR A 230 -25.52 -5.28 21.16
N GLN A 231 -25.04 -4.68 22.25
CA GLN A 231 -25.74 -4.58 23.53
C GLN A 231 -26.73 -3.41 23.54
N ALA A 232 -27.71 -3.47 24.45
CA ALA A 232 -28.58 -2.33 24.73
C ALA A 232 -27.81 -1.23 25.51
N PRO A 233 -28.33 0.01 25.60
CA PRO A 233 -27.80 1.02 26.52
C PRO A 233 -27.75 0.52 27.97
N PHE A 234 -26.67 0.82 28.72
CA PHE A 234 -26.44 0.19 30.02
C PHE A 234 -27.49 0.54 31.09
N GLU A 235 -28.13 1.71 31.00
CA GLU A 235 -29.19 2.14 31.92
C GLU A 235 -30.32 1.09 32.07
N PHE A 236 -30.65 0.36 30.99
CA PHE A 236 -31.65 -0.71 31.04
C PHE A 236 -31.16 -1.97 31.76
N PHE A 237 -29.86 -2.25 31.81
CA PHE A 237 -29.33 -3.36 32.61
C PHE A 237 -29.40 -3.06 34.12
N ILE A 238 -29.16 -1.81 34.52
CA ILE A 238 -29.23 -1.39 35.94
C ILE A 238 -30.66 -1.56 36.48
N GLN A 239 -31.67 -1.17 35.68
CA GLN A 239 -33.09 -1.27 36.06
C GLN A 239 -33.55 -2.72 36.30
N ASN A 240 -32.97 -3.69 35.57
CA ASN A 240 -33.34 -5.11 35.63
C ASN A 240 -32.65 -5.92 36.74
N LYS A 241 -31.52 -5.42 37.28
CA LYS A 241 -30.66 -6.13 38.24
C LYS A 241 -30.32 -7.60 37.88
N PRO A 242 -29.79 -7.92 36.68
CA PRO A 242 -29.39 -9.28 36.35
C PRO A 242 -28.32 -9.80 37.36
N PRO A 243 -28.49 -10.98 37.98
CA PRO A 243 -27.56 -11.45 39.02
C PRO A 243 -26.09 -11.57 38.59
N ALA A 244 -25.83 -11.79 37.29
CA ALA A 244 -24.49 -11.88 36.72
C ALA A 244 -23.84 -10.51 36.41
N LEU A 245 -24.62 -9.42 36.40
CA LEU A 245 -24.15 -8.05 36.14
C LEU A 245 -24.30 -7.15 37.37
N SER A 246 -24.40 -7.72 38.58
CA SER A 246 -24.48 -6.99 39.86
C SER A 246 -23.15 -6.36 40.29
N VAL A 247 -22.32 -5.94 39.34
CA VAL A 247 -21.19 -5.05 39.57
C VAL A 247 -21.76 -3.71 40.05
N LYS A 248 -21.19 -3.14 41.12
CA LYS A 248 -21.54 -1.78 41.52
C LYS A 248 -21.14 -0.82 40.40
N ALA A 249 -22.12 -0.33 39.65
CA ALA A 249 -21.91 0.77 38.72
C ALA A 249 -21.26 1.93 39.48
N GLN A 250 -20.23 2.53 38.90
CA GLN A 250 -19.55 3.64 39.55
C GLN A 250 -20.41 4.88 39.41
N GLU A 251 -20.78 5.49 40.55
CA GLU A 251 -21.43 6.79 40.56
C GLU A 251 -20.47 7.83 39.96
N ALA A 252 -20.96 8.61 38.99
CA ALA A 252 -20.21 9.73 38.43
C ALA A 252 -19.82 10.69 39.56
N THR A 253 -18.54 11.06 39.63
CA THR A 253 -18.06 11.85 40.77
C THR A 253 -18.49 13.30 40.61
N ASN A 254 -19.29 13.80 41.56
CA ASN A 254 -19.72 15.21 41.64
C ASN A 254 -18.57 16.18 42.01
N ASN A 255 -17.34 15.89 41.55
CA ASN A 255 -16.10 16.59 41.86
C ASN A 255 -15.92 17.88 41.03
N GLY A 256 -16.97 18.69 40.92
CA GLY A 256 -16.92 20.04 40.33
C GLY A 256 -16.88 20.13 38.79
N VAL A 257 -16.87 19.01 38.06
CA VAL A 257 -17.06 19.01 36.60
C VAL A 257 -18.56 18.96 36.30
N ASP A 258 -19.20 20.14 36.29
CA ASP A 258 -20.54 20.26 35.73
C ASP A 258 -20.47 20.17 34.20
N ILE A 259 -20.80 18.99 33.65
CA ILE A 259 -20.78 18.77 32.19
C ILE A 259 -21.80 19.69 31.49
N ALA A 260 -22.89 20.10 32.16
CA ALA A 260 -23.86 21.04 31.59
C ALA A 260 -23.28 22.45 31.39
N ALA A 261 -22.15 22.78 32.01
CA ALA A 261 -21.44 24.05 31.85
C ALA A 261 -20.35 24.02 30.76
N LEU A 262 -20.16 22.91 30.02
CA LEU A 262 -19.07 22.75 29.05
C LEU A 262 -19.44 23.11 27.59
N THR A 263 -20.62 23.67 27.36
CA THR A 263 -21.28 23.83 26.04
C THR A 263 -20.62 24.81 25.05
N GLU A 264 -19.45 25.38 25.35
CA GLU A 264 -18.78 26.39 24.51
C GLU A 264 -17.36 25.98 24.02
N ARG A 265 -16.93 24.73 24.23
CA ARG A 265 -15.64 24.26 23.67
C ARG A 265 -15.74 24.03 22.16
N ALA A 266 -14.84 24.65 21.40
CA ALA A 266 -14.60 24.26 20.01
C ALA A 266 -14.11 22.81 19.95
N ALA A 267 -14.73 21.98 19.10
CA ALA A 267 -14.36 20.57 18.96
C ALA A 267 -12.88 20.43 18.55
N PRO A 268 -12.13 19.47 19.13
CA PRO A 268 -10.73 19.24 18.77
C PRO A 268 -10.59 18.85 17.30
N ARG A 269 -9.38 19.02 16.76
CA ARG A 269 -9.05 18.75 15.36
C ARG A 269 -7.79 17.88 15.26
N PRO A 270 -7.68 17.01 14.24
CA PRO A 270 -6.43 16.33 13.94
C PRO A 270 -5.33 17.35 13.63
N LEU A 271 -4.07 16.95 13.83
CA LEU A 271 -2.92 17.77 13.48
C LEU A 271 -2.93 18.06 11.97
N GLN A 272 -3.07 19.33 11.57
CA GLN A 272 -3.03 19.65 10.15
C GLN A 272 -1.59 19.55 9.63
N LEU A 273 -1.39 18.62 8.71
CA LEU A 273 -0.14 18.43 8.00
C LEU A 273 -0.04 19.47 6.88
N THR A 274 0.98 20.31 6.92
CA THR A 274 1.22 21.38 5.95
C THR A 274 2.59 21.22 5.31
N ALA A 275 2.70 21.57 4.03
CA ALA A 275 3.95 21.46 3.29
C ALA A 275 4.95 22.57 3.67
N SER A 276 6.23 22.22 3.59
CA SER A 276 7.37 23.15 3.48
C SER A 276 7.48 23.74 2.07
N ASP A 277 8.34 24.73 1.87
CA ASP A 277 8.80 25.26 0.57
C ASP A 277 9.22 24.20 -0.45
N TRP A 278 9.66 23.04 0.04
CA TRP A 278 10.30 21.98 -0.70
C TRP A 278 9.32 20.85 -1.06
N GLY A 279 8.07 20.95 -0.62
CA GLY A 279 6.99 19.97 -0.80
C GLY A 279 6.81 19.04 0.41
N GLU A 280 7.94 18.60 1.00
CA GLU A 280 7.98 17.74 2.19
C GLU A 280 7.12 18.30 3.34
N ILE A 281 6.46 17.45 4.15
CA ILE A 281 5.75 17.95 5.36
C ILE A 281 6.79 18.61 6.28
N GLY A 282 6.53 19.86 6.68
CA GLY A 282 7.55 20.69 7.31
C GLY A 282 7.06 22.02 7.86
N LEU A 283 8.02 22.83 8.26
CA LEU A 283 7.82 24.22 8.68
C LEU A 283 7.78 25.12 7.44
N LEU A 284 8.89 25.79 7.10
CA LEU A 284 9.00 26.66 5.93
C LEU A 284 10.14 26.13 5.04
N GLN A 285 11.40 26.38 5.36
CA GLN A 285 12.53 25.77 4.64
C GLN A 285 12.86 24.35 5.14
N THR A 286 12.42 24.00 6.35
CA THR A 286 12.84 22.79 7.08
C THR A 286 11.74 21.72 7.15
N PRO A 287 12.09 20.42 7.11
CA PRO A 287 11.15 19.30 7.24
C PRO A 287 10.78 19.03 8.70
N THR A 288 9.64 18.38 8.95
CA THR A 288 9.31 17.79 10.26
C THR A 288 9.32 16.26 10.19
N ALA A 289 9.25 15.58 11.34
CA ALA A 289 9.19 14.12 11.37
C ALA A 289 7.84 13.55 10.88
N ARG A 290 6.86 14.43 10.65
CA ARG A 290 5.47 14.11 10.31
C ARG A 290 5.35 13.42 8.94
N MET A 291 4.35 12.55 8.85
CA MET A 291 3.97 11.76 7.67
C MET A 291 2.47 11.91 7.46
N ALA A 292 2.04 11.90 6.20
CA ALA A 292 0.63 11.78 5.86
C ALA A 292 0.18 10.31 5.86
N PRO A 293 -1.13 10.03 5.77
CA PRO A 293 -1.64 8.67 5.54
C PRO A 293 -1.23 8.12 4.17
N ALA A 294 -1.03 6.80 4.07
CA ALA A 294 -0.67 6.16 2.81
C ALA A 294 -1.74 6.41 1.72
N GLY A 295 -1.30 7.03 0.62
CA GLY A 295 -2.15 7.50 -0.48
C GLY A 295 -2.26 9.01 -0.59
N ASP A 296 -1.72 9.78 0.36
CA ASP A 296 -1.56 11.23 0.20
C ASP A 296 -0.70 11.61 -1.01
N VAL A 297 -1.14 12.63 -1.73
CA VAL A 297 -0.45 13.29 -2.84
C VAL A 297 -0.59 14.80 -2.66
N ARG A 298 0.55 15.50 -2.69
CA ARG A 298 0.62 16.95 -2.62
C ARG A 298 1.25 17.53 -3.86
N LEU A 299 0.54 18.46 -4.50
CA LEU A 299 1.05 19.29 -5.60
C LEU A 299 1.22 20.70 -5.07
N GLN A 300 2.42 21.27 -5.12
CA GLN A 300 2.64 22.63 -4.64
C GLN A 300 3.43 23.49 -5.65
N MET A 301 3.14 24.79 -5.60
CA MET A 301 3.99 25.83 -6.16
C MET A 301 4.43 26.75 -5.01
N SER A 302 5.74 26.98 -4.86
CA SER A 302 6.30 27.95 -3.90
C SER A 302 7.23 28.94 -4.60
N ARG A 303 7.31 30.18 -4.07
CA ARG A 303 8.17 31.26 -4.57
C ARG A 303 8.80 32.00 -3.41
N VAL A 304 10.11 31.86 -3.26
CA VAL A 304 10.99 32.69 -2.41
C VAL A 304 12.18 33.11 -3.26
N ALA A 305 12.29 34.40 -3.58
CA ALA A 305 13.27 34.87 -4.56
C ALA A 305 14.73 34.46 -4.18
N PRO A 306 15.54 33.94 -5.14
CA PRO A 306 15.30 33.80 -6.58
C PRO A 306 14.58 32.49 -6.99
N TYR A 307 14.21 31.63 -6.04
CA TYR A 307 13.70 30.29 -6.28
C TYR A 307 12.18 30.23 -6.49
N THR A 308 11.75 29.61 -7.58
CA THR A 308 10.38 29.07 -7.71
C THR A 308 10.49 27.55 -7.65
N ARG A 309 9.63 26.85 -6.92
CA ARG A 309 9.62 25.39 -6.86
C ARG A 309 8.25 24.85 -7.23
N GLY A 310 8.22 23.89 -8.16
CA GLY A 310 7.06 23.04 -8.44
C GLY A 310 7.33 21.65 -7.87
N THR A 311 6.50 21.20 -6.94
CA THR A 311 6.72 19.99 -6.12
C THR A 311 5.59 18.98 -6.29
N VAL A 312 5.95 17.70 -6.30
CA VAL A 312 5.03 16.57 -6.25
C VAL A 312 5.51 15.61 -5.18
N MET A 313 4.82 15.58 -4.04
CA MET A 313 5.06 14.60 -2.97
C MET A 313 4.01 13.50 -3.04
N LEU A 314 4.43 12.28 -2.71
CA LEU A 314 3.66 11.05 -2.71
C LEU A 314 3.94 10.32 -1.40
N GLN A 315 2.90 9.81 -0.74
CA GLN A 315 3.01 9.01 0.47
C GLN A 315 2.62 7.55 0.17
N PRO A 316 3.48 6.73 -0.47
CA PRO A 316 3.14 5.34 -0.79
C PRO A 316 2.87 4.48 0.47
N LEU A 317 3.48 4.78 1.61
CA LEU A 317 3.28 4.07 2.88
C LEU A 317 3.30 5.07 4.04
N ASP A 318 2.66 4.76 5.16
CA ASP A 318 2.50 5.64 6.33
C ASP A 318 3.82 5.99 7.04
N TRP A 319 4.93 5.42 6.58
CA TRP A 319 6.31 5.65 7.03
C TRP A 319 7.27 6.08 5.90
N LEU A 320 6.82 6.17 4.65
CA LEU A 320 7.63 6.57 3.49
C LEU A 320 6.93 7.72 2.74
N GLU A 321 7.49 8.91 2.87
CA GLU A 321 7.21 10.04 1.98
C GLU A 321 8.30 10.10 0.91
N PHE A 322 7.89 10.27 -0.34
CA PHE A 322 8.75 10.36 -1.52
C PHE A 322 8.34 11.58 -2.35
N GLY A 323 9.27 12.27 -3.00
CA GLY A 323 8.89 13.35 -3.92
C GLY A 323 9.87 13.62 -5.05
N PHE A 324 9.37 14.35 -6.05
CA PHE A 324 10.20 15.01 -7.05
C PHE A 324 9.86 16.50 -7.14
N ARG A 325 10.87 17.31 -7.44
CA ARG A 325 10.75 18.77 -7.51
C ARG A 325 11.51 19.33 -8.69
N TYR A 326 10.93 20.36 -9.31
CA TYR A 326 11.60 21.25 -10.25
C TYR A 326 11.86 22.59 -9.55
N THR A 327 13.10 23.07 -9.57
CA THR A 327 13.50 24.37 -8.98
C THR A 327 13.95 25.31 -10.09
N ASP A 328 13.28 26.45 -10.26
CA ASP A 328 13.71 27.54 -11.15
C ASP A 328 14.52 28.59 -10.37
N ILE A 329 15.73 28.87 -10.84
CA ILE A 329 16.65 29.83 -10.24
C ILE A 329 16.62 31.11 -11.09
N SER A 330 15.69 32.03 -10.76
CA SER A 330 15.36 33.17 -11.64
C SER A 330 16.45 34.24 -11.79
N ASN A 331 17.62 34.05 -11.17
CA ASN A 331 18.81 34.91 -11.29
C ASN A 331 20.05 34.14 -11.80
N ARG A 332 19.84 32.97 -12.42
CA ARG A 332 20.85 32.17 -13.11
C ARG A 332 20.27 31.68 -14.44
N LEU A 333 21.10 31.59 -15.48
CA LEU A 333 20.72 31.16 -16.82
C LEU A 333 21.45 29.87 -17.20
N TYR A 334 20.91 29.08 -18.12
CA TYR A 334 21.66 27.98 -18.76
C TYR A 334 22.80 28.48 -19.65
N GLY A 335 22.77 29.74 -20.07
CA GLY A 335 23.79 30.38 -20.89
C GLY A 335 23.52 30.26 -22.41
N PRO A 336 24.18 31.11 -23.21
CA PRO A 336 23.82 31.36 -24.60
C PRO A 336 24.02 30.15 -25.53
N VAL A 337 24.88 29.21 -25.16
CA VAL A 337 25.20 28.01 -25.97
C VAL A 337 24.14 26.90 -25.80
N ILE A 338 23.42 26.88 -24.67
CA ILE A 338 22.49 25.78 -24.33
C ILE A 338 21.04 26.19 -24.53
N ALA A 339 20.63 27.36 -23.99
CA ALA A 339 19.22 27.77 -24.03
C ALA A 339 19.01 29.30 -23.96
N GLY A 340 20.02 30.11 -24.34
CA GLY A 340 19.85 31.56 -24.45
C GLY A 340 19.60 32.26 -23.11
N ASP A 341 18.44 32.91 -23.01
CA ASP A 341 17.90 33.65 -21.88
C ASP A 341 17.04 32.80 -20.91
N GLN A 342 16.92 31.49 -21.17
CA GLN A 342 16.24 30.54 -20.28
C GLN A 342 16.88 30.49 -18.88
N THR A 343 16.09 30.78 -17.84
CA THR A 343 16.53 30.65 -16.44
C THR A 343 16.79 29.18 -16.07
N TYR A 344 17.79 28.95 -15.23
CA TYR A 344 18.29 27.62 -14.89
C TYR A 344 17.23 26.81 -14.12
N LYS A 345 16.93 25.59 -14.59
CA LYS A 345 16.07 24.62 -13.90
C LYS A 345 16.90 23.49 -13.33
N ASP A 346 16.68 23.19 -12.06
CA ASP A 346 17.15 21.99 -11.40
C ASP A 346 16.01 20.96 -11.24
N LYS A 347 16.38 19.68 -11.11
CA LYS A 347 15.52 18.52 -10.85
C LYS A 347 16.07 17.77 -9.64
N SER A 348 15.25 17.52 -8.63
CA SER A 348 15.65 16.75 -7.45
C SER A 348 14.65 15.65 -7.08
N ILE A 349 15.15 14.64 -6.36
CA ILE A 349 14.39 13.56 -5.72
C ILE A 349 14.58 13.66 -4.20
N ASP A 350 13.49 13.57 -3.45
CA ASP A 350 13.48 13.55 -1.99
C ASP A 350 12.91 12.25 -1.43
N VAL A 351 13.44 11.78 -0.30
CA VAL A 351 12.98 10.60 0.43
C VAL A 351 12.99 10.90 1.93
N LYS A 352 11.87 10.64 2.62
CA LYS A 352 11.77 10.72 4.09
C LYS A 352 11.20 9.41 4.65
N LEU A 353 11.86 8.89 5.67
CA LEU A 353 11.61 7.60 6.32
C LEU A 353 11.28 7.82 7.80
N ARG A 354 10.09 7.41 8.24
CA ARG A 354 9.68 7.43 9.65
C ARG A 354 10.29 6.23 10.37
N LEU A 355 11.24 6.50 11.26
CA LEU A 355 11.94 5.50 12.06
C LEU A 355 11.15 5.10 13.32
N LEU A 356 10.47 6.07 13.94
CA LEU A 356 9.64 5.87 15.14
C LEU A 356 8.32 6.62 15.00
N GLU A 357 7.26 6.06 15.57
CA GLU A 357 5.96 6.71 15.74
C GLU A 357 5.97 7.56 17.01
N GLU A 358 5.14 8.60 17.04
CA GLU A 358 4.91 9.32 18.29
C GLU A 358 4.18 8.41 19.29
N THR A 359 4.58 8.49 20.55
CA THR A 359 3.75 8.04 21.68
C THR A 359 3.57 9.22 22.64
N ASN A 360 2.82 9.04 23.73
CA ASN A 360 2.71 10.04 24.78
C ASN A 360 4.09 10.58 25.25
N THR A 361 5.10 9.71 25.38
CA THR A 361 6.46 10.02 25.87
C THR A 361 7.51 10.19 24.77
N ARG A 362 7.42 9.46 23.65
CA ARG A 362 8.45 9.48 22.59
C ARG A 362 8.00 10.35 21.42
N PRO A 363 8.89 11.20 20.86
CA PRO A 363 8.59 11.93 19.63
C PRO A 363 8.56 10.98 18.42
N GLN A 364 7.79 11.36 17.40
CA GLN A 364 7.93 10.78 16.06
C GLN A 364 9.33 11.11 15.54
N LEU A 365 10.04 10.14 14.98
CA LEU A 365 11.41 10.31 14.47
C LEU A 365 11.43 9.99 12.98
N ALA A 366 12.03 10.86 12.16
CA ALA A 366 12.24 10.61 10.75
C ALA A 366 13.67 10.92 10.32
N LEU A 367 14.18 10.09 9.41
CA LEU A 367 15.40 10.32 8.64
C LEU A 367 15.00 10.70 7.22
N GLY A 368 15.53 11.78 6.67
CA GLY A 368 15.26 12.17 5.29
C GLY A 368 16.49 12.63 4.53
N LEU A 369 16.38 12.56 3.21
CA LEU A 369 17.44 12.82 2.25
C LEU A 369 16.81 13.63 1.11
N ARG A 370 17.22 14.89 0.99
CA ARG A 370 16.74 15.88 0.00
C ARG A 370 17.74 15.93 -1.15
N ASP A 371 17.25 15.95 -2.39
CA ASP A 371 18.07 15.94 -3.62
C ASP A 371 19.13 14.82 -3.67
N ILE A 372 18.68 13.57 -3.51
CA ILE A 372 19.52 12.36 -3.64
C ILE A 372 19.76 11.90 -5.08
N GLY A 373 19.01 12.45 -6.03
CA GLY A 373 19.00 12.04 -7.42
C GLY A 373 18.46 13.15 -8.29
N GLY A 374 19.24 13.55 -9.28
CA GLY A 374 19.15 14.89 -9.84
C GLY A 374 20.55 15.45 -10.04
N THR A 375 20.69 16.77 -10.05
CA THR A 375 22.00 17.42 -10.15
C THR A 375 22.76 17.47 -8.82
N GLY A 376 22.09 17.25 -7.67
CA GLY A 376 22.72 17.25 -6.35
C GLY A 376 23.08 18.65 -5.83
N LEU A 377 22.62 19.71 -6.50
CA LEU A 377 22.85 21.11 -6.12
C LEU A 377 22.31 21.41 -4.71
N PHE A 378 21.13 20.90 -4.36
CA PHE A 378 20.48 21.15 -3.07
C PHE A 378 20.57 19.95 -2.11
N SER A 379 21.53 19.05 -2.35
CA SER A 379 21.71 17.80 -1.59
C SER A 379 21.91 18.05 -0.09
N GLY A 380 21.11 17.36 0.72
CA GLY A 380 21.20 17.44 2.18
C GLY A 380 20.51 16.28 2.87
N GLU A 381 21.04 15.89 4.02
CA GLU A 381 20.52 14.79 4.83
C GLU A 381 20.03 15.34 6.16
N TYR A 382 19.03 14.71 6.77
CA TYR A 382 18.48 15.18 8.04
C TYR A 382 17.94 14.06 8.92
N LEU A 383 18.08 14.23 10.23
CA LEU A 383 17.39 13.46 11.26
C LEU A 383 16.57 14.44 12.09
N VAL A 384 15.25 14.26 12.14
CA VAL A 384 14.31 15.18 12.79
C VAL A 384 13.34 14.43 13.70
N ALA A 385 13.08 15.00 14.88
CA ALA A 385 12.08 14.55 15.83
C ALA A 385 10.92 15.56 15.90
N SER A 386 9.69 15.08 16.03
CA SER A 386 8.49 15.91 16.25
C SER A 386 7.62 15.42 17.40
N LYS A 387 7.00 16.35 18.14
CA LYS A 387 6.13 16.07 19.29
C LYS A 387 4.98 17.07 19.34
N ARG A 388 3.75 16.56 19.46
CA ARG A 388 2.51 17.35 19.58
C ARG A 388 2.04 17.46 21.02
N TRP A 389 1.45 18.59 21.37
CA TRP A 389 0.62 18.78 22.56
C TRP A 389 -0.57 19.71 22.29
N GLY A 390 -1.73 19.12 22.08
CA GLY A 390 -2.99 19.77 21.70
C GLY A 390 -2.86 20.47 20.35
N ASN A 391 -2.83 21.79 20.42
CA ASN A 391 -2.77 22.69 19.26
C ASN A 391 -1.34 23.15 18.90
N TRP A 392 -0.32 22.59 19.55
CA TRP A 392 1.09 22.85 19.25
C TRP A 392 1.78 21.61 18.70
N ASP A 393 2.65 21.78 17.70
CA ASP A 393 3.62 20.77 17.25
C ASP A 393 5.03 21.38 17.23
N ALA A 394 5.99 20.71 17.86
CA ALA A 394 7.40 21.07 17.76
C ALA A 394 8.13 20.14 16.80
N SER A 395 9.19 20.67 16.20
CA SER A 395 10.22 19.88 15.53
C SER A 395 11.62 20.35 15.93
N LEU A 396 12.55 19.40 16.06
CA LEU A 396 13.97 19.67 16.25
C LEU A 396 14.76 18.64 15.46
N GLY A 397 15.73 19.08 14.66
CA GLY A 397 16.51 18.21 13.79
C GLY A 397 17.95 18.66 13.61
N LEU A 398 18.76 17.70 13.17
CA LEU A 398 20.13 17.88 12.71
C LEU A 398 20.15 17.73 11.20
N GLY A 399 20.69 18.74 10.51
CA GLY A 399 20.85 18.77 9.06
C GLY A 399 22.31 18.75 8.64
N TRP A 400 22.59 18.08 7.53
CA TRP A 400 23.87 18.03 6.81
C TRP A 400 23.68 18.51 5.37
N GLY A 401 24.77 18.79 4.66
CA GLY A 401 24.71 19.33 3.29
C GLY A 401 24.01 20.68 3.25
N TYR A 402 23.09 20.90 2.30
CA TYR A 402 22.36 22.15 2.12
C TYR A 402 21.58 22.58 3.38
N LEU A 403 20.85 21.64 4.01
CA LEU A 403 20.10 21.92 5.25
C LEU A 403 21.02 22.12 6.47
N GLY A 404 22.25 21.61 6.40
CA GLY A 404 23.31 21.76 7.40
C GLY A 404 24.26 22.95 7.18
N ALA A 405 24.09 23.71 6.11
CA ALA A 405 25.06 24.69 5.63
C ALA A 405 25.44 25.77 6.68
N ARG A 406 24.54 26.03 7.65
CA ARG A 406 24.81 26.63 8.97
C ARG A 406 26.22 26.34 9.49
N GLY A 407 26.56 25.06 9.64
CA GLY A 407 27.83 24.65 10.25
C GLY A 407 27.98 25.14 11.70
N ASN A 408 26.89 25.46 12.39
CA ASN A 408 26.92 25.95 13.78
C ASN A 408 27.08 24.82 14.81
N LEU A 409 27.11 23.55 14.36
CA LEU A 409 27.64 22.43 15.11
C LEU A 409 28.80 21.77 14.34
N LYS A 410 29.79 21.30 15.09
CA LYS A 410 30.70 20.24 14.61
C LYS A 410 29.87 18.98 14.31
N ASN A 411 30.23 18.19 13.31
CA ASN A 411 29.44 17.00 12.98
C ASN A 411 29.44 16.05 14.19
N PRO A 412 28.29 15.67 14.78
CA PRO A 412 28.28 14.77 15.94
C PRO A 412 28.87 13.40 15.59
N LEU A 413 28.80 12.99 14.32
CA LEU A 413 29.42 11.77 13.82
C LEU A 413 30.96 11.89 13.72
N SER A 414 31.54 13.08 13.83
CA SER A 414 33.00 13.23 13.89
C SER A 414 33.65 12.62 15.13
N LEU A 415 32.86 12.40 16.19
CA LEU A 415 33.26 11.67 17.41
C LEU A 415 33.45 10.18 17.14
N VAL A 416 32.67 9.64 16.21
CA VAL A 416 32.76 8.28 15.67
C VAL A 416 33.89 8.18 14.64
N ASN A 417 34.08 9.23 13.82
CA ASN A 417 34.99 9.19 12.68
C ASN A 417 35.32 10.60 12.13
N SER A 418 36.58 11.02 12.22
CA SER A 418 37.00 12.41 11.98
C SER A 418 36.78 12.96 10.55
N ALA A 419 36.87 12.15 9.49
CA ALA A 419 36.63 12.70 8.14
C ALA A 419 35.15 12.99 7.84
N LEU A 420 34.23 12.60 8.72
CA LEU A 420 32.83 13.05 8.64
C LEU A 420 32.69 14.57 8.89
N ASP A 421 33.70 15.25 9.47
CA ASP A 421 33.72 16.74 9.50
C ASP A 421 33.86 17.37 8.10
N ALA A 422 34.37 16.64 7.10
CA ALA A 422 34.62 17.14 5.76
C ALA A 422 33.71 16.46 4.74
N ARG A 423 32.74 17.19 4.18
CA ARG A 423 31.96 16.70 3.02
C ARG A 423 32.91 16.63 1.82
N PRO A 424 33.09 15.45 1.18
CA PRO A 424 33.83 15.38 -0.07
C PRO A 424 33.22 16.35 -1.08
N GLY A 425 34.07 17.09 -1.80
CA GLY A 425 33.60 18.01 -2.83
C GLY A 425 32.76 17.27 -3.86
N ASN A 426 31.67 17.89 -4.31
CA ASN A 426 30.76 17.29 -5.29
C ASN A 426 31.50 17.06 -6.62
N GLN A 427 32.06 15.85 -6.81
CA GLN A 427 32.56 15.36 -8.09
C GLN A 427 31.39 14.99 -9.03
N VAL A 428 30.44 15.92 -9.19
CA VAL A 428 29.28 15.76 -10.08
C VAL A 428 29.71 16.08 -11.52
N ALA A 429 30.62 15.27 -12.02
CA ALA A 429 30.85 15.11 -13.45
C ALA A 429 29.72 14.21 -14.00
N SER A 430 28.57 14.84 -14.30
CA SER A 430 27.27 14.24 -14.69
C SER A 430 26.29 14.01 -13.52
N GLY A 431 25.17 14.72 -13.52
CA GLY A 431 24.13 14.71 -12.48
C GLY A 431 23.26 13.45 -12.44
N SER A 432 23.79 12.32 -11.95
CA SER A 432 22.95 11.18 -11.53
C SER A 432 23.63 10.08 -10.70
N THR A 433 24.94 10.15 -10.44
CA THR A 433 25.57 9.24 -9.47
C THR A 433 25.16 9.66 -8.07
N VAL A 434 24.41 8.80 -7.36
CA VAL A 434 24.04 9.04 -5.95
C VAL A 434 25.32 9.15 -5.12
N ASN A 435 25.63 10.34 -4.59
CA ASN A 435 26.87 10.62 -3.88
C ASN A 435 26.81 10.06 -2.44
N THR A 436 26.76 8.73 -2.30
CA THR A 436 26.70 8.04 -1.00
C THR A 436 27.88 8.38 -0.09
N SER A 437 29.03 8.74 -0.69
CA SER A 437 30.24 9.24 -0.02
C SER A 437 30.10 10.61 0.64
N ALA A 438 29.07 11.41 0.32
CA ALA A 438 28.84 12.70 0.97
C ALA A 438 27.76 12.67 2.07
N LEU A 439 26.97 11.60 2.16
CA LEU A 439 25.85 11.50 3.11
C LEU A 439 26.33 11.65 4.55
N PHE A 440 25.71 12.55 5.31
CA PHE A 440 26.03 12.86 6.71
C PHE A 440 27.47 13.35 6.95
N HIS A 441 28.16 13.82 5.91
CA HIS A 441 29.46 14.47 6.02
C HIS A 441 29.33 16.01 5.95
N GLY A 442 30.24 16.70 6.65
CA GLY A 442 30.44 18.14 6.57
C GLY A 442 29.74 18.98 7.63
N ARG A 443 29.56 20.26 7.27
CA ARG A 443 28.86 21.28 8.07
C ARG A 443 27.50 20.74 8.53
N THR A 444 27.31 20.74 9.84
CA THR A 444 26.08 20.29 10.49
C THR A 444 25.40 21.49 11.14
N ALA A 445 24.07 21.54 11.09
CA ALA A 445 23.29 22.58 11.76
C ALA A 445 22.12 21.99 12.55
N LEU A 446 21.76 22.67 13.64
CA LEU A 446 20.43 22.51 14.23
C LEU A 446 19.41 23.32 13.43
N PHE A 447 18.29 22.69 13.14
CA PHE A 447 17.10 23.32 12.58
C PHE A 447 15.86 22.85 13.36
N GLY A 448 14.72 23.52 13.16
CA GLY A 448 13.46 23.11 13.76
C GLY A 448 12.57 24.31 14.06
N GLY A 449 11.59 24.14 14.94
CA GLY A 449 10.65 25.21 15.25
C GLY A 449 9.33 24.73 15.82
N LEU A 450 8.37 25.64 15.88
CA LEU A 450 7.04 25.46 16.46
C LEU A 450 5.96 25.76 15.42
N GLN A 451 4.92 24.93 15.40
CA GLN A 451 3.64 25.20 14.75
C GLN A 451 2.57 25.40 15.83
N TRP A 452 1.68 26.37 15.61
CA TRP A 452 0.46 26.55 16.39
C TRP A 452 -0.74 26.55 15.45
N HIS A 453 -1.69 25.67 15.72
CA HIS A 453 -2.93 25.53 14.97
C HIS A 453 -4.05 26.24 15.72
N ALA A 454 -4.80 27.11 15.06
CA ALA A 454 -5.94 27.78 15.69
C ALA A 454 -7.07 26.75 15.96
N PRO A 455 -7.72 26.75 17.15
CA PRO A 455 -8.69 25.70 17.49
C PRO A 455 -9.96 25.76 16.62
N ALA A 456 -10.54 26.95 16.48
CA ALA A 456 -11.76 27.17 15.72
C ALA A 456 -11.49 27.56 14.25
N GLU A 457 -10.38 28.24 13.99
CA GLU A 457 -10.06 28.83 12.67
C GLU A 457 -9.11 27.95 11.84
N PRO A 458 -9.14 28.02 10.50
CA PRO A 458 -8.26 27.25 9.62
C PRO A 458 -6.88 27.93 9.43
N TRP A 459 -6.24 28.35 10.52
CA TRP A 459 -4.92 29.00 10.50
C TRP A 459 -3.86 28.15 11.21
N THR A 460 -2.70 27.98 10.58
CA THR A 460 -1.49 27.43 11.21
C THR A 460 -0.38 28.48 11.17
N LEU A 461 0.09 28.93 12.34
CA LEU A 461 1.24 29.83 12.47
C LEU A 461 2.52 29.03 12.67
N LYS A 462 3.62 29.46 12.04
CA LYS A 462 4.92 28.77 12.03
C LYS A 462 6.05 29.72 12.45
N LEU A 463 6.86 29.28 13.40
CA LEU A 463 8.17 29.87 13.75
C LEU A 463 9.25 28.82 13.49
N GLU A 464 10.22 29.14 12.65
CA GLU A 464 11.30 28.24 12.23
C GLU A 464 12.68 28.83 12.54
N LEU A 465 13.61 27.98 12.95
CA LEU A 465 15.06 28.20 12.99
C LEU A 465 15.69 27.51 11.78
N ASP A 466 16.20 28.29 10.84
CA ASP A 466 16.75 27.82 9.57
C ASP A 466 18.18 27.27 9.75
N GLY A 467 18.42 26.06 9.25
CA GLY A 467 19.73 25.40 9.24
C GLY A 467 20.70 25.94 8.18
N ASN A 468 20.24 26.66 7.15
CA ASN A 468 21.06 27.22 6.07
C ASN A 468 21.44 28.70 6.31
N ASP A 469 22.68 29.11 5.99
CA ASP A 469 23.10 30.52 5.98
C ASP A 469 22.98 31.20 4.62
N TYR A 470 22.67 30.45 3.56
CA TYR A 470 22.63 30.89 2.17
C TYR A 470 23.94 31.56 1.70
N GLN A 471 25.07 31.25 2.36
CA GLN A 471 26.42 31.70 1.97
C GLN A 471 27.24 30.60 1.27
N HIS A 472 26.62 29.46 1.04
CA HIS A 472 27.20 28.27 0.39
C HIS A 472 26.28 27.79 -0.74
N GLU A 473 25.55 28.73 -1.37
CA GLU A 473 24.50 28.43 -2.34
C GLU A 473 25.12 27.95 -3.67
N PRO A 474 24.46 26.99 -4.36
CA PRO A 474 25.00 26.43 -5.60
C PRO A 474 25.16 27.49 -6.69
N GLN A 475 26.07 27.26 -7.65
CA GLN A 475 26.39 28.23 -8.71
C GLN A 475 26.84 29.61 -8.16
N ALA A 476 27.52 29.60 -7.00
CA ALA A 476 27.94 30.78 -6.24
C ALA A 476 26.80 31.81 -6.08
N ASN A 477 25.60 31.33 -5.74
CA ASN A 477 24.37 32.13 -5.74
C ASN A 477 23.97 32.62 -4.34
N ASN A 478 24.94 33.11 -3.57
CA ASN A 478 24.73 33.48 -2.17
C ASN A 478 23.62 34.54 -2.02
N GLN A 479 22.77 34.37 -1.01
CA GLN A 479 21.61 35.22 -0.76
C GLN A 479 21.82 36.09 0.49
N PRO A 480 21.30 37.32 0.53
CA PRO A 480 21.38 38.16 1.72
C PRO A 480 20.48 37.60 2.83
N VAL A 481 21.01 37.52 4.07
CA VAL A 481 20.28 37.06 5.25
C VAL A 481 20.40 38.09 6.37
N LYS A 482 19.27 38.50 6.94
CA LYS A 482 19.16 39.37 8.13
C LYS A 482 18.79 38.60 9.40
N SER A 483 18.09 37.47 9.27
CA SER A 483 17.63 36.63 10.39
C SER A 483 17.81 35.16 10.06
N ARG A 484 18.18 34.36 11.06
CA ARG A 484 18.13 32.89 11.03
C ARG A 484 16.75 32.31 11.38
N PHE A 485 15.81 33.17 11.75
CA PHE A 485 14.44 32.81 12.08
C PHE A 485 13.51 33.23 10.95
N ASN A 486 12.67 32.29 10.51
CA ASN A 486 11.62 32.48 9.51
C ASN A 486 10.25 32.46 10.23
N LEU A 487 9.32 33.30 9.77
CA LEU A 487 7.98 33.46 10.36
C LEU A 487 6.93 33.28 9.26
N GLY A 488 5.91 32.45 9.48
CA GLY A 488 4.89 32.20 8.45
C GLY A 488 3.50 31.87 8.99
N ALA A 489 2.53 31.95 8.09
CA ALA A 489 1.15 31.57 8.29
C ALA A 489 0.66 30.73 7.09
N VAL A 490 -0.10 29.68 7.39
CA VAL A 490 -0.81 28.87 6.40
C VAL A 490 -2.31 29.02 6.66
N TYR A 491 -3.08 29.30 5.60
CA TYR A 491 -4.54 29.38 5.60
C TYR A 491 -5.14 28.21 4.83
N THR A 492 -5.96 27.43 5.51
CA THR A 492 -6.51 26.16 5.02
C THR A 492 -7.91 26.38 4.49
N TYR A 493 -8.03 26.83 3.25
CA TYR A 493 -9.35 27.13 2.66
C TYR A 493 -10.25 25.89 2.56
N SER A 494 -9.65 24.71 2.37
CA SER A 494 -10.35 23.43 2.40
C SER A 494 -9.36 22.30 2.73
N PRO A 495 -9.82 21.06 3.03
CA PRO A 495 -8.95 19.88 3.17
C PRO A 495 -8.07 19.58 1.94
N ASN A 496 -8.31 20.24 0.80
CA ASN A 496 -7.59 20.06 -0.46
C ASN A 496 -6.76 21.30 -0.88
N LEU A 497 -6.77 22.40 -0.12
CA LEU A 497 -6.15 23.67 -0.55
C LEU A 497 -5.62 24.51 0.63
N ASP A 498 -4.30 24.67 0.69
CA ASP A 498 -3.58 25.61 1.55
C ASP A 498 -3.02 26.80 0.76
N PHE A 499 -3.08 27.99 1.37
CA PHE A 499 -2.32 29.17 0.98
C PHE A 499 -1.25 29.48 2.04
N SER A 500 0.01 29.63 1.63
CA SER A 500 1.15 29.92 2.52
C SER A 500 1.72 31.32 2.27
N LEU A 501 1.99 32.04 3.35
CA LEU A 501 2.69 33.33 3.36
C LEU A 501 3.76 33.32 4.46
N ALA A 502 5.01 33.63 4.13
CA ALA A 502 6.05 33.77 5.15
C ALA A 502 7.05 34.89 4.87
N LEU A 503 7.67 35.40 5.95
CA LEU A 503 8.83 36.27 5.92
C LEU A 503 10.07 35.44 6.31
N GLU A 504 10.94 35.23 5.35
CA GLU A 504 12.11 34.37 5.46
C GLU A 504 13.41 35.16 5.36
N ARG A 505 14.47 34.58 5.93
CA ARG A 505 15.82 35.17 6.02
C ARG A 505 15.82 36.57 6.66
N GLY A 506 14.72 36.96 7.31
CA GLY A 506 14.45 38.30 7.83
C GLY A 506 14.31 39.41 6.76
N ASN A 507 14.12 39.08 5.48
CA ASN A 507 14.11 40.07 4.39
C ASN A 507 13.33 39.70 3.12
N THR A 508 12.88 38.44 2.96
CA THR A 508 12.27 37.96 1.71
C THR A 508 10.87 37.40 1.98
N TRP A 509 9.90 37.73 1.13
CA TRP A 509 8.60 37.09 1.17
C TRP A 509 8.61 35.75 0.43
N MET A 510 8.04 34.74 1.07
CA MET A 510 7.65 33.46 0.50
C MET A 510 6.14 33.49 0.25
N LEU A 511 5.73 33.03 -0.94
CA LEU A 511 4.34 32.72 -1.28
C LEU A 511 4.23 31.26 -1.70
N GLY A 512 3.22 30.55 -1.22
CA GLY A 512 2.99 29.14 -1.55
C GLY A 512 1.51 28.81 -1.76
N LEU A 513 1.28 27.84 -2.63
CA LEU A 513 -0.02 27.23 -2.91
C LEU A 513 0.16 25.71 -2.85
N THR A 514 -0.57 25.01 -1.99
CA THR A 514 -0.50 23.54 -1.88
C THR A 514 -1.88 22.93 -2.10
N LEU A 515 -1.97 22.02 -3.06
CA LEU A 515 -3.12 21.15 -3.28
C LEU A 515 -2.86 19.80 -2.64
N HIS A 516 -3.81 19.32 -1.83
CA HIS A 516 -3.75 18.01 -1.16
C HIS A 516 -4.82 17.07 -1.73
N GLY A 517 -4.53 15.78 -1.86
CA GLY A 517 -5.52 14.78 -2.23
C GLY A 517 -5.06 13.34 -1.96
N GLY A 518 -5.92 12.54 -1.34
CA GLY A 518 -5.69 11.10 -1.19
C GLY A 518 -6.03 10.36 -2.48
N ILE A 519 -5.06 9.83 -3.22
CA ILE A 519 -5.35 8.99 -4.40
C ILE A 519 -6.10 7.72 -4.00
N ASN A 520 -5.84 7.19 -2.81
CA ASN A 520 -6.57 6.10 -2.17
C ASN A 520 -8.03 6.43 -1.84
N GLN A 521 -8.39 7.72 -1.81
CA GLN A 521 -9.73 8.24 -1.53
C GLN A 521 -10.45 8.76 -2.79
N LEU A 522 -9.83 8.67 -3.97
CA LEU A 522 -10.48 9.07 -5.22
C LEU A 522 -11.70 8.19 -5.50
N TYR A 523 -12.83 8.85 -5.73
CA TYR A 523 -14.11 8.29 -6.15
C TYR A 523 -14.89 9.40 -6.88
N THR A 524 -15.64 9.02 -7.91
CA THR A 524 -16.54 9.92 -8.64
C THR A 524 -17.89 9.22 -8.84
N PRO A 525 -19.02 9.81 -8.42
CA PRO A 525 -20.34 9.22 -8.63
C PRO A 525 -20.65 8.96 -10.10
N LYS A 526 -21.14 7.76 -10.42
CA LYS A 526 -21.47 7.29 -11.78
C LYS A 526 -22.77 7.90 -12.33
N ALA A 527 -22.96 9.21 -12.17
CA ALA A 527 -24.24 9.90 -12.31
C ALA A 527 -24.88 9.83 -13.71
N LEU A 528 -24.11 9.46 -14.73
CA LEU A 528 -24.57 9.36 -16.13
C LEU A 528 -24.53 7.89 -16.65
N ASP A 529 -24.29 6.88 -15.78
CA ASP A 529 -24.35 5.46 -16.14
C ASP A 529 -25.79 5.05 -16.47
N PRO A 530 -26.01 4.01 -17.31
CA PRO A 530 -27.36 3.52 -17.54
C PRO A 530 -27.91 2.95 -16.21
N VAL A 531 -28.99 3.56 -15.73
CA VAL A 531 -29.65 3.19 -14.47
C VAL A 531 -30.25 1.79 -14.61
N LEU A 532 -29.82 0.87 -13.74
CA LEU A 532 -30.31 -0.50 -13.74
C LEU A 532 -31.84 -0.56 -13.56
N PRO A 533 -32.52 -1.52 -14.20
CA PRO A 533 -33.91 -1.81 -13.86
C PRO A 533 -34.01 -2.23 -12.39
N PRO A 534 -35.12 -1.91 -11.68
CA PRO A 534 -35.29 -2.30 -10.30
C PRO A 534 -35.32 -3.82 -10.16
N VAL A 535 -34.51 -4.36 -9.26
CA VAL A 535 -34.53 -5.80 -8.95
C VAL A 535 -35.85 -6.12 -8.24
N LEU A 536 -36.67 -6.97 -8.85
CA LEU A 536 -37.95 -7.42 -8.28
C LEU A 536 -37.78 -8.80 -7.63
N PRO A 537 -38.48 -9.13 -6.54
CA PRO A 537 -38.40 -10.47 -5.94
C PRO A 537 -38.84 -11.59 -6.90
N ASN A 538 -39.80 -11.29 -7.78
CA ASN A 538 -40.31 -12.18 -8.83
C ASN A 538 -40.07 -11.54 -10.20
N ALA A 539 -39.39 -12.27 -11.09
CA ALA A 539 -39.15 -11.89 -12.48
C ALA A 539 -39.90 -12.79 -13.48
N ALA A 540 -39.65 -12.60 -14.79
CA ALA A 540 -40.54 -13.05 -15.86
C ALA A 540 -40.92 -14.55 -15.82
N ALA A 541 -42.23 -14.81 -15.90
CA ALA A 541 -42.81 -16.16 -15.88
C ALA A 541 -42.61 -16.96 -17.19
N LEU A 542 -42.06 -16.34 -18.24
CA LEU A 542 -41.79 -16.91 -19.55
C LEU A 542 -40.43 -16.40 -20.05
N ALA A 543 -39.84 -17.10 -21.03
CA ALA A 543 -38.62 -16.64 -21.70
C ALA A 543 -38.86 -15.31 -22.47
N PRO A 544 -37.81 -14.51 -22.77
CA PRO A 544 -37.96 -13.22 -23.43
C PRO A 544 -38.73 -13.35 -24.76
N PRO A 545 -39.80 -12.57 -25.00
CA PRO A 545 -40.57 -12.65 -26.25
C PRO A 545 -39.76 -12.34 -27.52
N ALA A 546 -38.65 -11.62 -27.40
CA ALA A 546 -37.70 -11.33 -28.47
C ALA A 546 -36.49 -12.31 -28.52
N GLY A 547 -36.47 -13.32 -27.65
CA GLY A 547 -35.31 -14.20 -27.43
C GLY A 547 -34.14 -13.50 -26.72
N TRP A 548 -33.04 -14.24 -26.56
CA TRP A 548 -31.86 -13.81 -25.79
C TRP A 548 -31.04 -12.67 -26.44
N GLY A 549 -31.40 -12.20 -27.63
CA GLY A 549 -30.70 -11.10 -28.32
C GLY A 549 -30.77 -9.80 -27.55
N ASN A 550 -31.97 -9.36 -27.17
CA ASN A 550 -32.16 -8.17 -26.35
C ASN A 550 -31.47 -8.30 -24.98
N THR A 551 -31.43 -9.50 -24.40
CA THR A 551 -30.69 -9.75 -23.14
C THR A 551 -29.19 -9.53 -23.32
N ALA A 552 -28.61 -9.97 -24.43
CA ALA A 552 -27.20 -9.74 -24.74
C ALA A 552 -26.88 -8.26 -25.00
N GLU A 553 -27.74 -7.55 -25.75
CA GLU A 553 -27.64 -6.11 -25.98
C GLU A 553 -27.78 -5.30 -24.67
N ASN A 554 -28.72 -5.67 -23.82
CA ASN A 554 -28.89 -5.07 -22.49
C ASN A 554 -27.66 -5.32 -21.60
N ILE A 555 -27.10 -6.54 -21.57
CA ILE A 555 -25.84 -6.80 -20.83
C ILE A 555 -24.72 -5.91 -21.37
N ALA A 556 -24.58 -5.76 -22.69
CA ALA A 556 -23.56 -4.89 -23.27
C ALA A 556 -23.77 -3.41 -22.90
N LEU A 557 -25.02 -2.92 -22.95
CA LEU A 557 -25.38 -1.57 -22.53
C LEU A 557 -25.06 -1.30 -21.05
N TYR A 558 -25.46 -2.22 -20.15
CA TYR A 558 -25.35 -2.03 -18.71
C TYR A 558 -23.95 -2.31 -18.13
N THR A 559 -23.12 -3.12 -18.82
CA THR A 559 -21.81 -3.57 -18.31
C THR A 559 -20.63 -3.15 -19.17
N GLY A 560 -20.84 -2.70 -20.41
CA GLY A 560 -19.80 -2.48 -21.41
C GLY A 560 -19.22 -3.75 -22.03
N TRP A 561 -19.62 -4.95 -21.60
CA TRP A 561 -19.04 -6.22 -22.06
C TRP A 561 -19.76 -6.83 -23.26
N GLN A 562 -18.99 -7.46 -24.15
CA GLN A 562 -19.53 -8.08 -25.36
C GLN A 562 -19.89 -9.55 -25.10
N VAL A 563 -21.18 -9.86 -25.11
CA VAL A 563 -21.67 -11.25 -24.98
C VAL A 563 -21.40 -12.01 -26.29
N ARG A 564 -20.75 -13.16 -26.20
CA ARG A 564 -20.37 -14.01 -27.34
C ARG A 564 -21.40 -15.11 -27.59
N ALA A 565 -21.95 -15.71 -26.53
CA ALA A 565 -23.00 -16.72 -26.60
C ALA A 565 -23.85 -16.74 -25.32
N ILE A 566 -25.11 -17.16 -25.46
CA ILE A 566 -26.02 -17.50 -24.36
C ILE A 566 -26.56 -18.91 -24.60
N THR A 567 -26.48 -19.77 -23.60
CA THR A 567 -27.02 -21.14 -23.62
C THR A 567 -27.91 -21.36 -22.40
N HIS A 568 -29.16 -21.76 -22.61
CA HIS A 568 -30.15 -21.93 -21.55
C HIS A 568 -30.49 -23.40 -21.31
N GLN A 569 -30.54 -23.77 -20.03
CA GLN A 569 -30.99 -25.05 -19.49
C GLN A 569 -32.07 -24.74 -18.45
N ILE A 570 -33.01 -25.67 -18.22
CA ILE A 570 -34.20 -25.47 -17.36
C ILE A 570 -33.87 -24.76 -16.03
N ASN A 571 -32.76 -25.14 -15.37
CA ASN A 571 -32.32 -24.58 -14.09
C ASN A 571 -31.10 -23.64 -14.16
N ARG A 572 -30.52 -23.40 -15.36
CA ARG A 572 -29.19 -22.78 -15.49
C ARG A 572 -29.03 -22.04 -16.82
N THR A 573 -28.64 -20.78 -16.80
CA THR A 573 -28.24 -20.04 -18.02
C THR A 573 -26.73 -19.78 -18.00
N GLU A 574 -26.05 -20.19 -19.08
CA GLU A 574 -24.63 -19.96 -19.30
C GLU A 574 -24.45 -18.79 -20.26
N VAL A 575 -23.51 -17.89 -19.94
CA VAL A 575 -23.25 -16.66 -20.71
C VAL A 575 -21.75 -16.53 -20.93
N GLU A 576 -21.31 -16.53 -22.19
CA GLU A 576 -19.92 -16.29 -22.55
C GLU A 576 -19.69 -14.80 -22.79
N ILE A 577 -18.76 -14.19 -22.06
CA ILE A 577 -18.53 -12.75 -22.08
C ILE A 577 -17.06 -12.44 -22.40
N GLU A 578 -16.84 -11.64 -23.45
CA GLU A 578 -15.55 -10.99 -23.70
C GLU A 578 -15.45 -9.76 -22.78
N SER A 579 -14.64 -9.91 -21.73
CA SER A 579 -14.36 -8.89 -20.73
C SER A 579 -13.23 -7.94 -21.16
N ASP A 580 -13.35 -6.68 -20.76
CA ASP A 580 -12.45 -5.58 -21.11
C ASP A 580 -11.27 -5.38 -20.12
N GLY A 581 -11.41 -5.90 -18.89
CA GLY A 581 -10.35 -5.88 -17.86
C GLY A 581 -10.62 -4.97 -16.65
N ALA A 582 -11.88 -4.57 -16.43
CA ALA A 582 -12.31 -3.55 -15.47
C ALA A 582 -12.07 -3.81 -13.95
N LEU A 583 -11.99 -2.71 -13.19
CA LEU A 583 -11.80 -2.56 -11.74
C LEU A 583 -12.88 -3.31 -10.98
N TYR A 584 -14.09 -2.78 -11.07
CA TYR A 584 -15.24 -3.22 -10.30
C TYR A 584 -15.94 -4.35 -11.06
N LEU A 585 -15.17 -5.41 -11.29
CA LEU A 585 -15.63 -6.69 -11.83
C LEU A 585 -16.90 -7.17 -11.11
N GLN A 586 -16.96 -6.98 -9.79
CA GLN A 586 -18.14 -7.27 -8.97
C GLN A 586 -19.36 -6.43 -9.39
N GLU A 587 -19.21 -5.11 -9.48
CA GLU A 587 -20.29 -4.20 -9.90
C GLU A 587 -20.81 -4.54 -11.31
N ARG A 588 -19.92 -4.86 -12.26
CA ARG A 588 -20.30 -5.29 -13.61
C ARG A 588 -20.95 -6.67 -13.64
N LEU A 589 -20.60 -7.58 -12.73
CA LEU A 589 -21.31 -8.84 -12.53
C LEU A 589 -22.71 -8.61 -11.96
N ASP A 590 -22.86 -7.75 -10.94
CA ASP A 590 -24.17 -7.40 -10.39
C ASP A 590 -25.08 -6.74 -11.44
N ARG A 591 -24.52 -5.85 -12.29
CA ARG A 591 -25.21 -5.29 -13.46
C ARG A 591 -25.60 -6.35 -14.50
N ALA A 592 -24.72 -7.30 -14.82
CA ALA A 592 -25.03 -8.41 -15.73
C ALA A 592 -26.15 -9.31 -15.17
N VAL A 593 -26.07 -9.63 -13.87
CA VAL A 593 -27.02 -10.50 -13.18
C VAL A 593 -28.38 -9.83 -13.02
N ALA A 594 -28.46 -8.50 -12.86
CA ALA A 594 -29.73 -7.78 -12.87
C ALA A 594 -30.51 -7.97 -14.19
N VAL A 595 -29.83 -7.85 -15.33
CA VAL A 595 -30.43 -8.09 -16.66
C VAL A 595 -30.83 -9.57 -16.81
N LEU A 596 -29.94 -10.50 -16.47
CA LEU A 596 -30.25 -11.94 -16.52
C LEU A 596 -31.38 -12.34 -15.56
N HIS A 597 -31.49 -11.67 -14.41
CA HIS A 597 -32.57 -11.90 -13.46
C HIS A 597 -33.91 -11.41 -14.02
N GLN A 598 -33.97 -10.25 -14.66
CA GLN A 598 -35.18 -9.74 -15.31
C GLN A 598 -35.66 -10.68 -16.43
N ASP A 599 -34.76 -11.09 -17.31
CA ASP A 599 -35.09 -11.74 -18.58
C ASP A 599 -35.21 -13.27 -18.49
N ALA A 600 -34.49 -13.95 -17.59
CA ALA A 600 -34.47 -15.42 -17.57
C ALA A 600 -35.73 -16.04 -16.94
N PRO A 601 -36.25 -17.17 -17.47
CA PRO A 601 -37.41 -17.87 -16.90
C PRO A 601 -37.26 -18.19 -15.41
N THR A 602 -38.37 -18.16 -14.65
CA THR A 602 -38.40 -18.46 -13.19
C THR A 602 -37.79 -19.81 -12.79
N SER A 603 -37.74 -20.79 -13.70
CA SER A 603 -37.07 -22.08 -13.45
C SER A 603 -35.55 -21.96 -13.28
N THR A 604 -34.94 -20.90 -13.83
CA THR A 604 -33.48 -20.66 -13.78
C THR A 604 -33.04 -20.32 -12.36
N ARG A 605 -32.22 -21.20 -11.76
CA ARG A 605 -31.64 -21.03 -10.41
C ARG A 605 -30.22 -20.50 -10.44
N HIS A 606 -29.43 -20.85 -11.45
CA HIS A 606 -28.03 -20.46 -11.55
C HIS A 606 -27.71 -19.70 -12.83
N PHE A 607 -26.94 -18.63 -12.72
CA PHE A 607 -26.26 -18.00 -13.86
C PHE A 607 -24.80 -18.42 -13.85
N VAL A 608 -24.24 -18.80 -14.99
CA VAL A 608 -22.81 -19.12 -15.11
C VAL A 608 -22.19 -18.22 -16.17
N ILE A 609 -21.43 -17.25 -15.70
CA ILE A 609 -20.72 -16.27 -16.52
C ILE A 609 -19.31 -16.81 -16.77
N HIS A 610 -19.00 -17.09 -18.03
CA HIS A 610 -17.67 -17.50 -18.49
C HIS A 610 -16.94 -16.27 -19.00
N LEU A 611 -15.97 -15.77 -18.23
CA LEU A 611 -15.18 -14.60 -18.59
C LEU A 611 -13.98 -15.01 -19.45
N GLN A 612 -13.89 -14.41 -20.63
CA GLN A 612 -12.75 -14.50 -21.54
C GLN A 612 -12.24 -13.11 -21.92
N GLN A 613 -11.05 -13.04 -22.49
CA GLN A 613 -10.49 -11.82 -23.08
C GLN A 613 -9.60 -12.20 -24.27
N ARG A 614 -9.90 -11.71 -25.47
CA ARG A 614 -9.20 -12.07 -26.72
C ARG A 614 -9.11 -13.60 -26.92
N GLY A 615 -10.20 -14.30 -26.59
CA GLY A 615 -10.27 -15.76 -26.67
C GLY A 615 -9.45 -16.53 -25.62
N LEU A 616 -8.84 -15.85 -24.64
CA LEU A 616 -8.22 -16.49 -23.47
C LEU A 616 -9.27 -16.73 -22.38
N PRO A 617 -9.50 -17.98 -21.94
CA PRO A 617 -10.42 -18.28 -20.85
C PRO A 617 -9.81 -17.83 -19.51
N LEU A 618 -10.49 -16.93 -18.80
CA LEU A 618 -9.99 -16.32 -17.57
C LEU A 618 -10.58 -17.02 -16.34
N SER A 619 -11.89 -16.94 -16.14
CA SER A 619 -12.61 -17.49 -14.99
C SER A 619 -14.03 -17.92 -15.33
N ARG A 620 -14.57 -18.83 -14.52
CA ARG A 620 -16.00 -19.17 -14.48
C ARG A 620 -16.57 -18.61 -13.18
N ILE A 621 -17.63 -17.84 -13.28
CA ILE A 621 -18.33 -17.25 -12.13
C ILE A 621 -19.75 -17.80 -12.12
N GLU A 622 -20.06 -18.58 -11.09
CA GLU A 622 -21.37 -19.15 -10.86
C GLU A 622 -22.12 -18.30 -9.83
N VAL A 623 -23.36 -17.94 -10.17
CA VAL A 623 -24.22 -17.07 -9.37
C VAL A 623 -25.48 -17.82 -9.00
N ASP A 624 -25.82 -17.86 -7.72
CA ASP A 624 -27.13 -18.32 -7.27
C ASP A 624 -28.13 -17.16 -7.34
N ARG A 625 -29.20 -17.34 -8.12
CA ARG A 625 -30.20 -16.29 -8.37
C ARG A 625 -30.99 -15.95 -7.12
N ALA A 626 -31.30 -16.92 -6.25
CA ALA A 626 -32.09 -16.66 -5.05
C ALA A 626 -31.29 -15.84 -4.04
N GLU A 627 -30.06 -16.25 -3.77
CA GLU A 627 -29.14 -15.54 -2.87
C GLU A 627 -28.69 -14.19 -3.44
N TRP A 628 -28.64 -14.04 -4.76
CA TRP A 628 -28.36 -12.73 -5.37
C TRP A 628 -29.54 -11.77 -5.23
N VAL A 629 -30.77 -12.22 -5.51
CA VAL A 629 -31.99 -11.40 -5.37
C VAL A 629 -32.22 -10.99 -3.93
N SER A 630 -32.07 -11.92 -2.98
CA SER A 630 -32.33 -11.66 -1.56
C SER A 630 -31.49 -10.50 -1.02
N ARG A 631 -30.21 -10.40 -1.44
CA ARG A 631 -29.28 -9.31 -1.13
C ARG A 631 -29.64 -7.95 -1.73
N HIS A 632 -30.55 -7.90 -2.70
CA HIS A 632 -30.91 -6.69 -3.44
C HIS A 632 -32.33 -6.17 -3.17
N VAL A 633 -33.25 -7.01 -2.66
CA VAL A 633 -34.68 -6.64 -2.47
C VAL A 633 -35.12 -6.49 -1.01
N GLN A 634 -34.29 -6.93 -0.07
CA GLN A 634 -34.52 -6.88 1.37
C GLN A 634 -33.18 -6.89 2.11
N ALA A 635 -33.16 -6.38 3.34
CA ALA A 635 -31.98 -6.55 4.19
C ALA A 635 -31.96 -7.96 4.82
N GLN A 636 -30.77 -8.54 4.99
CA GLN A 636 -30.59 -9.87 5.60
C GLN A 636 -29.41 -9.88 6.58
N ALA A 637 -29.58 -10.53 7.73
CA ALA A 637 -28.52 -10.69 8.72
C ALA A 637 -27.28 -11.38 8.11
N PRO A 638 -26.05 -10.92 8.38
CA PRO A 638 -24.82 -11.50 7.82
C PRO A 638 -24.72 -13.02 7.97
N ALA A 639 -25.08 -13.57 9.14
CA ALA A 639 -25.06 -15.00 9.42
C ALA A 639 -26.06 -15.84 8.61
N LEU A 640 -27.01 -15.22 7.91
CA LEU A 640 -27.97 -15.88 7.02
C LEU A 640 -27.63 -15.74 5.53
N GLN A 641 -26.70 -14.84 5.15
CA GLN A 641 -26.37 -14.60 3.75
C GLN A 641 -25.46 -15.71 3.19
N LEU A 642 -25.97 -16.59 2.33
CA LEU A 642 -25.10 -17.57 1.65
C LEU A 642 -24.33 -16.87 0.50
N PRO A 643 -23.13 -17.37 0.12
CA PRO A 643 -22.33 -16.73 -0.93
C PRO A 643 -23.00 -16.88 -2.29
N ALA A 644 -23.63 -15.79 -2.73
CA ALA A 644 -24.31 -15.69 -4.03
C ALA A 644 -23.36 -15.91 -5.22
N TYR A 645 -22.06 -15.61 -5.06
CA TYR A 645 -21.03 -15.76 -6.10
C TYR A 645 -20.00 -16.84 -5.75
N ARG A 646 -19.66 -17.67 -6.73
CA ARG A 646 -18.63 -18.73 -6.65
C ARG A 646 -17.72 -18.67 -7.87
N ALA A 647 -16.47 -18.22 -7.68
CA ALA A 647 -15.49 -18.06 -8.75
C ALA A 647 -14.50 -19.24 -8.84
N ALA A 648 -14.44 -19.88 -10.00
CA ALA A 648 -13.54 -20.99 -10.33
C ALA A 648 -12.62 -20.64 -11.51
N SER A 649 -11.52 -21.38 -11.68
CA SER A 649 -10.73 -21.27 -12.92
C SER A 649 -11.59 -21.70 -14.10
N ALA A 650 -11.53 -20.96 -15.20
CA ALA A 650 -12.18 -21.38 -16.43
C ALA A 650 -11.61 -22.72 -16.92
N LEU A 651 -12.52 -23.64 -17.22
CA LEU A 651 -12.29 -24.75 -18.14
C LEU A 651 -12.63 -24.25 -19.56
N ARG A 652 -12.19 -24.95 -20.61
CA ARG A 652 -12.75 -24.70 -21.95
C ARG A 652 -14.22 -25.14 -21.96
N PRO A 653 -15.15 -24.38 -22.57
CA PRO A 653 -16.54 -24.83 -22.73
C PRO A 653 -16.65 -26.16 -23.48
N ASP A 654 -17.69 -26.94 -23.19
CA ASP A 654 -18.00 -28.18 -23.90
C ASP A 654 -18.38 -27.87 -25.36
N ALA A 655 -17.41 -28.00 -26.27
CA ALA A 655 -17.54 -27.62 -27.68
C ALA A 655 -18.61 -28.39 -28.51
N GLY A 656 -19.36 -29.30 -27.88
CA GLY A 656 -20.43 -30.09 -28.48
C GLY A 656 -21.85 -29.55 -28.28
N ARG A 657 -22.05 -28.42 -27.57
CA ARG A 657 -23.40 -27.83 -27.37
C ARG A 657 -23.69 -26.70 -28.35
N ALA A 658 -24.89 -26.73 -28.93
CA ALA A 658 -25.48 -25.56 -29.57
C ALA A 658 -25.86 -24.52 -28.50
N ALA A 659 -25.77 -23.23 -28.86
CA ALA A 659 -26.16 -22.12 -28.00
C ALA A 659 -27.44 -21.49 -28.55
N ASP A 660 -28.40 -21.18 -27.68
CA ASP A 660 -29.70 -20.59 -28.02
C ASP A 660 -29.56 -19.20 -28.64
N TRP A 661 -28.47 -18.49 -28.35
CA TRP A 661 -28.06 -17.28 -29.05
C TRP A 661 -26.54 -17.19 -29.16
N ARG A 662 -26.07 -16.62 -30.28
CA ARG A 662 -24.66 -16.26 -30.50
C ARG A 662 -24.58 -14.82 -31.03
N GLY A 663 -23.63 -14.07 -30.49
CA GLY A 663 -23.32 -12.73 -30.95
C GLY A 663 -22.64 -12.75 -32.32
N ALA A 664 -22.57 -11.58 -32.95
CA ALA A 664 -21.88 -11.42 -34.23
C ALA A 664 -20.43 -11.93 -34.17
N ALA A 665 -19.94 -12.49 -35.28
CA ALA A 665 -18.54 -12.86 -35.40
C ALA A 665 -17.64 -11.63 -35.14
N SER A 666 -16.51 -11.83 -34.46
CA SER A 666 -15.58 -10.76 -34.14
C SER A 666 -14.98 -10.19 -35.43
N GLY A 667 -15.29 -8.94 -35.77
CA GLY A 667 -15.00 -8.34 -37.08
C GLY A 667 -14.07 -7.13 -37.05
N PHE A 668 -14.40 -6.11 -37.85
CA PHE A 668 -13.71 -4.82 -37.91
C PHE A 668 -14.32 -3.82 -36.92
N SER A 669 -13.49 -3.11 -36.15
CA SER A 669 -13.87 -1.90 -35.43
C SER A 669 -12.95 -0.73 -35.78
N ALA A 670 -13.48 0.48 -35.66
CA ALA A 670 -12.75 1.73 -35.82
C ALA A 670 -13.21 2.75 -34.77
N GLU A 671 -12.27 3.31 -34.02
CA GLU A 671 -12.49 4.40 -33.07
C GLU A 671 -11.74 5.66 -33.52
N LEU A 672 -12.35 6.83 -33.37
CA LEU A 672 -11.70 8.13 -33.55
C LEU A 672 -11.69 8.85 -32.19
N GLU A 673 -10.51 9.32 -31.75
CA GLU A 673 -10.32 9.94 -30.45
C GLU A 673 -9.40 11.17 -30.51
N PRO A 674 -9.56 12.16 -29.62
CA PRO A 674 -8.52 13.18 -29.42
C PRO A 674 -7.29 12.56 -28.75
N SER A 675 -6.10 12.97 -29.17
CA SER A 675 -4.83 12.52 -28.61
C SER A 675 -4.03 13.68 -28.02
N TYR A 676 -3.44 13.49 -26.84
CA TYR A 676 -2.54 14.45 -26.20
C TYR A 676 -1.18 13.81 -25.90
N SER A 677 -0.11 14.59 -25.99
CA SER A 677 1.23 14.19 -25.50
C SER A 677 2.02 15.43 -25.09
N GLN A 678 2.88 15.28 -24.09
CA GLN A 678 3.69 16.37 -23.53
C GLN A 678 5.11 15.92 -23.15
N SER A 679 6.03 16.87 -23.11
CA SER A 679 7.37 16.76 -22.54
C SER A 679 7.63 17.96 -21.63
N LEU A 680 8.18 17.72 -20.44
CA LEU A 680 8.37 18.73 -19.39
C LEU A 680 9.85 18.90 -19.06
N GLY A 681 10.26 20.14 -18.79
CA GLY A 681 11.60 20.47 -18.32
C GLY A 681 12.72 20.18 -19.32
N GLY A 682 12.49 20.47 -20.60
CA GLY A 682 13.52 20.46 -21.66
C GLY A 682 14.25 21.81 -21.77
N PRO A 683 15.47 21.85 -22.34
CA PRO A 683 16.23 23.10 -22.50
C PRO A 683 15.52 24.08 -23.45
N ASP A 684 14.89 23.59 -24.52
CA ASP A 684 14.21 24.42 -25.52
C ASP A 684 12.85 25.00 -25.05
N GLY A 685 12.36 24.58 -23.88
CA GLY A 685 11.05 24.99 -23.37
C GLY A 685 10.56 24.14 -22.19
N PHE A 686 9.95 24.80 -21.20
CA PHE A 686 9.47 24.13 -19.99
C PHE A 686 8.34 23.13 -20.26
N LEU A 687 7.43 23.43 -21.20
CA LEU A 687 6.36 22.54 -21.66
C LEU A 687 6.32 22.50 -23.19
N LEU A 688 6.62 21.33 -23.74
CA LEU A 688 6.38 20.99 -25.14
C LEU A 688 5.16 20.06 -25.23
N TYR A 689 4.24 20.28 -26.16
CA TYR A 689 3.00 19.52 -26.28
C TYR A 689 2.53 19.35 -27.73
N GLN A 690 1.69 18.34 -27.94
CA GLN A 690 0.84 18.17 -29.12
C GLN A 690 -0.60 17.82 -28.73
N ILE A 691 -1.54 18.31 -29.54
CA ILE A 691 -2.94 17.86 -29.61
C ILE A 691 -3.17 17.34 -31.04
N GLY A 692 -3.85 16.20 -31.15
CA GLY A 692 -4.14 15.53 -32.41
C GLY A 692 -5.43 14.73 -32.38
N ALA A 693 -5.66 13.98 -33.45
CA ALA A 693 -6.70 12.96 -33.52
C ALA A 693 -6.06 11.61 -33.87
N GLN A 694 -6.46 10.55 -33.18
CA GLN A 694 -6.06 9.17 -33.45
C GLN A 694 -7.22 8.35 -33.98
N ALA A 695 -6.96 7.58 -35.04
CA ALA A 695 -7.87 6.55 -35.52
C ALA A 695 -7.29 5.18 -35.15
N ARG A 696 -7.95 4.47 -34.23
CA ARG A 696 -7.61 3.09 -33.85
C ARG A 696 -8.46 2.14 -34.68
N LEU A 697 -7.85 1.17 -35.35
CA LEU A 697 -8.52 0.16 -36.16
C LEU A 697 -8.20 -1.22 -35.58
N ASP A 698 -9.18 -2.12 -35.50
CA ASP A 698 -8.96 -3.50 -35.06
C ASP A 698 -9.73 -4.47 -35.96
N GLN A 699 -9.02 -5.37 -36.64
CA GLN A 699 -9.60 -6.43 -37.45
C GLN A 699 -9.36 -7.78 -36.75
N ARG A 700 -10.42 -8.41 -36.27
CA ARG A 700 -10.36 -9.78 -35.73
C ARG A 700 -10.60 -10.78 -36.87
N PHE A 701 -9.84 -11.87 -36.88
CA PHE A 701 -9.95 -12.98 -37.84
C PHE A 701 -10.46 -14.26 -37.15
N SER A 702 -10.13 -14.41 -35.87
CA SER A 702 -10.76 -15.31 -34.92
C SER A 702 -10.84 -14.61 -33.56
N ASP A 703 -11.50 -15.21 -32.57
CA ASP A 703 -11.54 -14.63 -31.22
C ASP A 703 -10.12 -14.46 -30.63
N ASN A 704 -9.16 -15.29 -31.05
CA ASN A 704 -7.78 -15.26 -30.57
C ASN A 704 -6.72 -14.77 -31.60
N THR A 705 -7.12 -14.28 -32.77
CA THR A 705 -6.20 -13.76 -33.81
C THR A 705 -6.72 -12.45 -34.40
N TRP A 706 -5.92 -11.38 -34.35
CA TRP A 706 -6.33 -10.05 -34.82
C TRP A 706 -5.16 -9.19 -35.30
N VAL A 707 -5.47 -8.13 -36.03
CA VAL A 707 -4.56 -7.03 -36.38
C VAL A 707 -5.11 -5.75 -35.77
N SER A 708 -4.29 -5.08 -34.96
CA SER A 708 -4.54 -3.71 -34.51
C SER A 708 -3.72 -2.71 -35.31
N SER A 709 -4.29 -1.57 -35.66
CA SER A 709 -3.58 -0.40 -36.20
C SER A 709 -3.92 0.87 -35.40
N VAL A 710 -2.99 1.81 -35.35
CA VAL A 710 -3.23 3.18 -34.86
C VAL A 710 -2.61 4.16 -35.85
N LEU A 711 -3.44 5.06 -36.36
CA LEU A 711 -3.04 6.23 -37.15
C LEU A 711 -3.17 7.48 -36.26
N ASN A 712 -2.22 8.41 -36.35
CA ASN A 712 -2.19 9.62 -35.53
C ASN A 712 -1.96 10.87 -36.38
N ALA A 713 -2.91 11.80 -36.38
CA ALA A 713 -2.81 13.11 -37.04
C ALA A 713 -2.60 14.23 -36.01
N ARG A 714 -1.40 14.81 -35.97
CA ARG A 714 -1.04 15.99 -35.15
C ARG A 714 -1.67 17.25 -35.75
N LEU A 715 -2.50 17.92 -34.96
CA LEU A 715 -3.30 19.09 -35.38
C LEU A 715 -2.68 20.41 -34.88
N LEU A 716 -2.37 20.48 -33.59
CA LEU A 716 -1.79 21.62 -32.90
C LEU A 716 -0.56 21.15 -32.12
N ASP A 717 0.56 21.86 -32.24
CA ASP A 717 1.78 21.53 -31.47
C ASP A 717 2.71 22.73 -31.34
N ASN A 718 3.61 22.68 -30.35
CA ASN A 718 4.75 23.59 -30.22
C ASN A 718 6.11 22.86 -30.34
N TYR A 719 6.14 21.66 -30.97
CA TYR A 719 7.38 20.90 -31.20
C TYR A 719 8.30 21.53 -32.25
N ASN A 720 7.88 22.59 -32.93
CA ASN A 720 8.78 23.48 -33.67
C ASN A 720 9.87 24.11 -32.77
N ASN A 721 9.63 24.21 -31.46
CA ASN A 721 10.63 24.65 -30.50
C ASN A 721 11.60 23.52 -30.11
N PHE A 722 11.25 22.24 -30.31
CA PHE A 722 12.09 21.10 -29.93
C PHE A 722 13.32 21.04 -30.87
N LYS A 723 14.48 21.44 -30.35
CA LYS A 723 15.76 21.57 -31.08
C LYS A 723 16.82 20.64 -30.49
N TYR A 724 16.87 20.53 -29.17
CA TYR A 724 17.81 19.67 -28.46
C TYR A 724 17.62 18.20 -28.82
N THR A 725 18.74 17.53 -29.08
CA THR A 725 18.80 16.13 -29.49
C THR A 725 19.81 15.45 -28.57
N ALA A 726 19.33 14.58 -27.66
CA ALA A 726 20.15 14.09 -26.56
C ALA A 726 21.33 13.21 -27.05
N PRO A 727 22.58 13.50 -26.64
CA PRO A 727 23.73 12.68 -26.99
C PRO A 727 23.72 11.35 -26.23
N SER A 728 24.33 10.33 -26.84
CA SER A 728 24.40 8.97 -26.32
C SER A 728 25.63 8.25 -26.87
N ASN A 729 26.28 7.46 -26.01
CA ASN A 729 27.39 6.57 -26.38
C ASN A 729 26.91 5.14 -26.71
N LEU A 730 25.59 4.92 -26.67
CA LEU A 730 24.92 3.65 -26.99
C LEU A 730 24.19 3.77 -28.34
N PRO A 731 23.76 2.65 -28.95
CA PRO A 731 22.75 2.67 -29.98
C PRO A 731 21.53 3.50 -29.54
N ARG A 732 21.12 4.46 -30.36
CA ARG A 732 20.08 5.43 -30.01
C ARG A 732 18.70 4.81 -30.21
N VAL A 733 18.10 4.34 -29.12
CA VAL A 733 16.85 3.53 -29.10
C VAL A 733 15.67 4.24 -28.44
N ARG A 734 15.94 5.33 -27.71
CA ARG A 734 14.97 6.26 -27.11
C ARG A 734 15.38 7.72 -27.28
N THR A 735 16.67 8.03 -27.37
CA THR A 735 17.15 9.42 -27.49
C THR A 735 16.81 10.11 -28.82
N TYR A 736 16.27 9.39 -29.82
CA TYR A 736 15.71 9.95 -31.07
C TYR A 736 14.26 10.50 -30.91
N ALA A 737 13.77 10.69 -29.68
CA ALA A 737 12.38 11.09 -29.43
C ALA A 737 11.95 12.38 -30.17
N ARG A 738 12.86 13.35 -30.33
CA ARG A 738 12.61 14.59 -31.08
C ARG A 738 12.28 14.31 -32.54
N GLU A 739 13.11 13.53 -33.22
CA GLU A 739 12.97 13.20 -34.64
C GLU A 739 11.62 12.50 -34.88
N TYR A 740 11.29 11.48 -34.08
CA TYR A 740 10.01 10.75 -34.18
C TYR A 740 8.75 11.61 -33.95
N VAL A 741 8.80 12.69 -33.15
CA VAL A 741 7.63 13.59 -32.95
C VAL A 741 7.61 14.79 -33.90
N THR A 742 8.72 15.11 -34.57
CA THR A 742 8.82 16.28 -35.46
C THR A 742 8.66 15.93 -36.94
N THR A 743 9.26 14.83 -37.42
CA THR A 743 9.39 14.51 -38.87
C THR A 743 8.07 14.44 -39.64
N ALA A 744 7.01 13.88 -39.06
CA ALA A 744 5.71 13.74 -39.73
C ALA A 744 4.55 14.26 -38.87
N ARG A 745 3.48 14.75 -39.52
CA ARG A 745 2.21 15.12 -38.86
C ARG A 745 1.17 14.00 -38.87
N LEU A 746 1.19 13.14 -39.89
CA LEU A 746 0.44 11.89 -39.93
C LEU A 746 1.43 10.74 -39.72
N THR A 747 1.20 9.90 -38.72
CA THR A 747 2.06 8.77 -38.36
C THR A 747 1.27 7.47 -38.18
N LEU A 748 1.94 6.32 -38.26
CA LEU A 748 1.43 4.99 -37.91
C LEU A 748 2.16 4.48 -36.64
N PRO A 749 1.79 4.92 -35.42
CA PRO A 749 2.35 4.41 -34.17
C PRO A 749 2.30 2.88 -33.97
N LEU A 750 1.34 2.20 -34.62
CA LEU A 750 1.11 0.76 -34.47
C LEU A 750 0.50 0.15 -35.75
N LEU A 751 0.98 -1.03 -36.12
CA LEU A 751 0.32 -1.97 -37.03
C LEU A 751 0.76 -3.39 -36.65
N GLN A 752 0.09 -4.00 -35.68
CA GLN A 752 0.49 -5.25 -35.04
C GLN A 752 -0.54 -6.37 -35.28
N ALA A 753 -0.13 -7.43 -35.96
CA ALA A 753 -0.78 -8.74 -35.91
C ALA A 753 -0.47 -9.42 -34.58
N THR A 754 -1.47 -10.07 -33.95
CA THR A 754 -1.33 -10.79 -32.69
C THR A 754 -2.17 -12.08 -32.71
N HIS A 755 -1.59 -13.17 -32.21
CA HIS A 755 -2.26 -14.43 -31.92
C HIS A 755 -2.00 -14.83 -30.47
N VAL A 756 -2.99 -15.35 -29.76
CA VAL A 756 -2.85 -15.82 -28.37
C VAL A 756 -3.47 -17.20 -28.16
N GLN A 757 -2.98 -17.97 -27.20
CA GLN A 757 -3.57 -19.27 -26.86
C GLN A 757 -3.40 -19.61 -25.38
N GLY A 758 -4.49 -20.06 -24.74
CA GLY A 758 -4.45 -20.71 -23.44
C GLY A 758 -4.17 -22.21 -23.59
N LEU A 759 -3.01 -22.67 -23.10
CA LEU A 759 -2.58 -24.07 -23.19
C LEU A 759 -3.18 -24.95 -22.08
N GLY A 760 -3.75 -24.33 -21.03
CA GLY A 760 -4.30 -25.01 -19.85
C GLY A 760 -3.40 -24.84 -18.62
N ASN A 761 -3.91 -25.21 -17.44
CA ASN A 761 -3.20 -25.17 -16.14
C ASN A 761 -2.53 -23.81 -15.79
N GLY A 762 -3.01 -22.70 -16.39
CA GLY A 762 -2.42 -21.37 -16.21
C GLY A 762 -1.26 -21.04 -17.15
N HIS A 763 -0.96 -21.87 -18.14
CA HIS A 763 0.00 -21.55 -19.21
C HIS A 763 -0.70 -20.87 -20.39
N TYR A 764 -0.08 -19.79 -20.86
CA TYR A 764 -0.52 -18.97 -21.97
C TYR A 764 0.66 -18.69 -22.92
N VAL A 765 0.37 -18.54 -24.21
CA VAL A 765 1.33 -18.11 -25.25
C VAL A 765 0.75 -17.00 -26.11
N SER A 766 1.62 -16.14 -26.63
CA SER A 766 1.33 -15.05 -27.55
C SER A 766 2.41 -14.99 -28.63
N ALA A 767 2.02 -14.67 -29.86
CA ALA A 767 2.92 -14.40 -30.98
C ALA A 767 2.42 -13.16 -31.72
N TYR A 768 3.34 -12.26 -32.09
CA TYR A 768 3.01 -10.96 -32.67
C TYR A 768 4.04 -10.49 -33.70
N ALA A 769 3.57 -9.71 -34.68
CA ALA A 769 4.37 -9.24 -35.80
C ALA A 769 3.87 -7.89 -36.33
N GLY A 770 4.77 -7.09 -36.92
CA GLY A 770 4.47 -5.80 -37.56
C GLY A 770 5.12 -4.62 -36.86
N MET A 771 4.47 -3.46 -36.86
CA MET A 771 4.92 -2.25 -36.17
C MET A 771 4.38 -2.27 -34.74
N LEU A 772 5.26 -2.55 -33.77
CA LEU A 772 4.90 -2.90 -32.40
C LEU A 772 4.81 -1.67 -31.48
N GLU A 773 5.63 -0.66 -31.76
CA GLU A 773 5.62 0.66 -31.12
C GLU A 773 6.14 1.73 -32.10
N PRO A 774 6.03 3.05 -31.81
CA PRO A 774 6.47 4.11 -32.72
C PRO A 774 7.90 3.97 -33.25
N MET A 775 8.83 3.46 -32.42
CA MET A 775 10.26 3.37 -32.76
C MET A 775 10.70 2.00 -33.30
N TYR A 776 9.90 0.94 -33.14
CA TYR A 776 10.32 -0.44 -33.48
C TYR A 776 9.18 -1.27 -34.09
N GLY A 777 9.53 -2.00 -35.15
CA GLY A 777 8.72 -3.08 -35.72
C GLY A 777 9.55 -4.36 -35.81
N GLY A 778 8.90 -5.50 -35.98
CA GLY A 778 9.55 -6.80 -36.03
C GLY A 778 8.60 -7.94 -35.70
N VAL A 779 9.14 -8.99 -35.07
CA VAL A 779 8.40 -10.17 -34.62
C VAL A 779 8.77 -10.53 -33.18
N GLY A 780 7.85 -11.13 -32.45
CA GLY A 780 8.12 -11.61 -31.10
C GLY A 780 7.10 -12.62 -30.60
N ALA A 781 7.43 -13.24 -29.48
CA ALA A 781 6.58 -14.18 -28.76
C ALA A 781 6.68 -13.94 -27.26
N GLU A 782 5.66 -14.37 -26.53
CA GLU A 782 5.61 -14.37 -25.06
C GLU A 782 5.00 -15.68 -24.57
N TRP A 783 5.54 -16.21 -23.48
CA TRP A 783 4.94 -17.29 -22.69
C TRP A 783 4.71 -16.77 -21.27
N LEU A 784 3.59 -17.16 -20.65
CA LEU A 784 3.26 -16.81 -19.27
C LEU A 784 2.72 -18.03 -18.52
N TYR A 785 3.20 -18.22 -17.30
CA TYR A 785 2.62 -19.09 -16.30
C TYR A 785 1.95 -18.26 -15.19
N ARG A 786 0.62 -18.32 -15.12
CA ARG A 786 -0.24 -17.67 -14.11
C ARG A 786 -1.33 -18.63 -13.63
N PRO A 787 -1.07 -19.41 -12.56
CA PRO A 787 -2.08 -20.28 -11.95
C PRO A 787 -3.27 -19.47 -11.40
N TRP A 788 -4.42 -20.11 -11.30
CA TRP A 788 -5.65 -19.49 -10.80
C TRP A 788 -5.46 -18.99 -9.37
N ARG A 789 -5.74 -17.70 -9.13
CA ARG A 789 -5.59 -17.05 -7.83
C ARG A 789 -4.17 -17.13 -7.22
N SER A 790 -3.14 -17.27 -8.06
CA SER A 790 -1.73 -17.20 -7.64
C SER A 790 -1.26 -15.76 -7.37
N ARG A 791 -0.48 -15.57 -6.29
CA ARG A 791 0.27 -14.32 -6.03
C ARG A 791 1.56 -14.19 -6.85
N LEU A 792 1.93 -15.25 -7.57
CA LEU A 792 3.12 -15.33 -8.40
C LEU A 792 2.73 -15.64 -9.85
N ALA A 793 3.34 -14.93 -10.79
CA ALA A 793 3.34 -15.29 -12.20
C ALA A 793 4.76 -15.17 -12.75
N PHE A 794 5.10 -16.01 -13.72
CA PHE A 794 6.39 -15.98 -14.40
C PHE A 794 6.17 -15.94 -15.91
N GLY A 795 6.79 -14.99 -16.60
CA GLY A 795 6.69 -14.82 -18.04
C GLY A 795 8.04 -14.70 -18.71
N VAL A 796 8.12 -15.07 -19.99
CA VAL A 796 9.31 -14.90 -20.83
C VAL A 796 8.88 -14.30 -22.17
N ASP A 797 9.46 -13.17 -22.56
CA ASP A 797 9.32 -12.62 -23.92
C ASP A 797 10.63 -12.66 -24.70
N VAL A 798 10.52 -12.85 -26.02
CA VAL A 798 11.63 -12.88 -26.97
C VAL A 798 11.20 -12.20 -28.26
N ASN A 799 12.00 -11.24 -28.75
CA ASN A 799 11.66 -10.35 -29.85
C ASN A 799 12.87 -10.15 -30.77
N HIS A 800 12.65 -10.12 -32.08
CA HIS A 800 13.60 -9.62 -33.08
C HIS A 800 13.00 -8.38 -33.72
N VAL A 801 13.62 -7.22 -33.51
CA VAL A 801 13.08 -5.92 -33.93
C VAL A 801 14.08 -5.07 -34.70
N ARG A 802 13.57 -4.26 -35.62
CA ARG A 802 14.27 -3.26 -36.42
C ARG A 802 13.71 -1.88 -36.11
N GLN A 803 14.59 -0.89 -36.01
CA GLN A 803 14.21 0.49 -35.75
C GLN A 803 13.41 1.05 -36.95
N ARG A 804 12.28 1.70 -36.69
CA ARG A 804 11.40 2.30 -37.71
C ARG A 804 12.00 3.61 -38.25
N ASP A 805 11.53 4.09 -39.38
CA ASP A 805 11.87 5.46 -39.79
C ASP A 805 11.18 6.53 -38.91
N PHE A 806 11.77 7.72 -38.82
CA PHE A 806 11.25 8.86 -38.05
C PHE A 806 9.88 9.36 -38.54
N SER A 807 9.54 9.13 -39.82
CA SER A 807 8.19 9.35 -40.35
C SER A 807 7.12 8.42 -39.76
N GLN A 808 7.54 7.33 -39.09
CA GLN A 808 6.66 6.28 -38.57
C GLN A 808 5.72 5.70 -39.64
N ASP A 809 6.20 5.48 -40.85
CA ASP A 809 5.42 4.88 -41.95
C ASP A 809 5.55 3.33 -41.96
N LEU A 810 5.75 2.68 -43.12
CA LEU A 810 6.04 1.24 -43.20
C LEU A 810 7.55 0.91 -43.36
N THR A 811 8.43 1.90 -43.34
CA THR A 811 9.88 1.74 -43.57
C THR A 811 10.70 1.61 -42.28
N PHE A 812 11.98 1.26 -42.45
CA PHE A 812 12.90 0.91 -41.37
C PHE A 812 14.29 1.51 -41.59
N ARG A 813 14.95 1.81 -40.47
CA ARG A 813 16.37 2.18 -40.35
C ARG A 813 17.21 0.92 -40.13
N ASP A 814 18.53 0.99 -40.34
CA ASP A 814 19.37 -0.23 -40.37
C ASP A 814 19.66 -0.89 -39.02
N TYR A 815 19.30 -0.23 -37.90
CA TYR A 815 19.51 -0.82 -36.58
C TYR A 815 18.53 -1.97 -36.30
N THR A 816 19.08 -3.17 -36.07
CA THR A 816 18.35 -4.39 -35.69
C THR A 816 18.87 -4.93 -34.35
N VAL A 817 17.97 -5.46 -33.52
CA VAL A 817 18.32 -5.99 -32.20
C VAL A 817 17.39 -7.14 -31.78
N ASN A 818 17.96 -8.12 -31.06
CA ASN A 818 17.21 -9.14 -30.34
C ASN A 818 17.02 -8.68 -28.89
N THR A 819 15.79 -8.53 -28.41
CA THR A 819 15.47 -8.12 -27.03
C THR A 819 14.49 -9.11 -26.41
N GLY A 820 14.59 -9.36 -25.11
CA GLY A 820 13.78 -10.37 -24.45
C GLY A 820 14.08 -10.49 -22.96
N HIS A 821 13.06 -10.80 -22.16
CA HIS A 821 13.13 -10.76 -20.70
C HIS A 821 12.41 -11.95 -20.05
N ALA A 822 13.04 -12.55 -19.04
CA ALA A 822 12.34 -13.33 -18.03
C ALA A 822 11.81 -12.39 -16.95
N THR A 823 10.53 -12.53 -16.57
CA THR A 823 9.82 -11.64 -15.65
C THR A 823 9.13 -12.42 -14.54
N LEU A 824 9.48 -12.12 -13.29
CA LEU A 824 8.76 -12.53 -12.09
C LEU A 824 7.82 -11.40 -11.66
N TYR A 825 6.54 -11.73 -11.52
CA TYR A 825 5.52 -10.86 -10.94
C TYR A 825 5.14 -11.42 -9.57
N TRP A 826 5.24 -10.61 -8.52
CA TRP A 826 4.99 -11.02 -7.14
C TRP A 826 4.10 -10.02 -6.40
N ASP A 827 2.97 -10.51 -5.91
CA ASP A 827 2.05 -9.83 -5.01
C ASP A 827 2.39 -10.21 -3.55
N THR A 828 3.05 -9.29 -2.82
CA THR A 828 3.66 -9.58 -1.52
C THR A 828 2.64 -9.72 -0.38
N ARG A 829 1.42 -9.20 -0.54
CA ARG A 829 0.43 -8.88 0.53
C ARG A 829 0.87 -7.87 1.59
N TRP A 830 2.17 -7.63 1.81
CA TRP A 830 2.64 -6.62 2.75
C TRP A 830 2.31 -5.23 2.20
N ASN A 831 1.40 -4.52 2.87
CA ASN A 831 0.85 -3.23 2.43
C ASN A 831 0.44 -3.22 0.94
N ASP A 832 -0.10 -4.35 0.45
CA ASP A 832 -0.49 -4.60 -0.95
C ASP A 832 0.58 -4.22 -1.99
N VAL A 833 1.86 -4.27 -1.60
CA VAL A 833 3.00 -3.98 -2.48
C VAL A 833 3.18 -5.11 -3.47
N GLN A 834 3.38 -4.74 -4.74
CA GLN A 834 3.80 -5.64 -5.80
C GLN A 834 5.26 -5.39 -6.18
N VAL A 835 5.93 -6.45 -6.57
CA VAL A 835 7.27 -6.45 -7.14
C VAL A 835 7.20 -7.10 -8.53
N LYS A 836 7.75 -6.42 -9.53
CA LYS A 836 7.98 -6.93 -10.89
C LYS A 836 9.48 -6.90 -11.14
N LEU A 837 10.14 -8.03 -10.95
CA LEU A 837 11.56 -8.20 -11.26
C LEU A 837 11.68 -8.81 -12.65
N SER A 838 12.49 -8.23 -13.53
CA SER A 838 12.69 -8.79 -14.87
C SER A 838 14.11 -8.60 -15.37
N ALA A 839 14.69 -9.67 -15.92
CA ALA A 839 16.08 -9.73 -16.36
C ALA A 839 16.17 -10.25 -17.81
N GLY A 840 17.09 -9.69 -18.59
CA GLY A 840 17.17 -9.98 -20.02
C GLY A 840 18.03 -9.00 -20.80
N ARG A 841 17.82 -8.97 -22.14
CA ARG A 841 18.47 -8.04 -23.07
C ARG A 841 17.52 -6.93 -23.50
N TYR A 842 18.02 -5.69 -23.43
CA TYR A 842 17.33 -4.44 -23.71
C TYR A 842 17.57 -3.97 -25.16
N LEU A 843 16.89 -2.89 -25.57
CA LEU A 843 16.89 -2.41 -26.96
C LEU A 843 18.25 -1.92 -27.44
N ALA A 844 19.12 -1.40 -26.59
CA ALA A 844 20.49 -0.99 -26.98
C ALA A 844 21.46 -2.20 -27.07
N GLY A 845 20.98 -3.42 -26.84
CA GLY A 845 21.75 -4.68 -26.85
C GLY A 845 22.38 -5.05 -25.51
N ASP A 846 22.29 -4.17 -24.52
CA ASP A 846 22.77 -4.36 -23.15
C ASP A 846 21.92 -5.38 -22.37
N VAL A 847 22.50 -5.95 -21.31
CA VAL A 847 21.95 -7.05 -20.52
C VAL A 847 21.92 -6.67 -19.04
N GLY A 848 20.82 -6.98 -18.35
CA GLY A 848 20.65 -6.65 -16.93
C GLY A 848 19.24 -6.86 -16.40
N ALA A 849 18.87 -6.15 -15.35
CA ALA A 849 17.59 -6.30 -14.67
C ALA A 849 16.92 -4.95 -14.34
N THR A 850 15.58 -4.92 -14.46
CA THR A 850 14.72 -3.89 -13.88
C THR A 850 14.01 -4.46 -12.67
N LEU A 851 14.09 -3.73 -11.56
CA LEU A 851 13.21 -3.89 -10.40
C LEU A 851 12.15 -2.79 -10.47
N ASP A 852 10.89 -3.17 -10.53
CA ASP A 852 9.71 -2.29 -10.50
C ASP A 852 8.88 -2.66 -9.24
N VAL A 853 8.59 -1.69 -8.38
CA VAL A 853 7.91 -1.89 -7.09
C VAL A 853 6.79 -0.87 -6.95
N LYS A 854 5.57 -1.32 -6.61
CA LYS A 854 4.43 -0.42 -6.39
C LYS A 854 3.53 -0.79 -5.22
N ARG A 855 3.15 0.22 -4.43
CA ARG A 855 1.94 0.20 -3.60
C ARG A 855 0.73 0.30 -4.51
N VAL A 856 -0.32 -0.46 -4.23
CA VAL A 856 -1.65 -0.24 -4.84
C VAL A 856 -2.70 -0.18 -3.74
N PHE A 857 -3.69 0.70 -3.89
CA PHE A 857 -4.74 1.00 -2.92
C PHE A 857 -6.08 0.38 -3.32
N ALA A 858 -7.01 0.26 -2.38
CA ALA A 858 -8.29 -0.45 -2.55
C ALA A 858 -9.17 0.00 -3.74
N ASN A 859 -8.97 1.24 -4.21
CA ASN A 859 -9.68 1.87 -5.32
C ASN A 859 -8.90 1.84 -6.66
N GLY A 860 -7.91 0.96 -6.81
CA GLY A 860 -7.14 0.82 -8.05
C GLY A 860 -5.92 1.71 -8.21
N THR A 861 -5.84 2.80 -7.45
CA THR A 861 -4.71 3.74 -7.57
C THR A 861 -3.40 3.11 -7.11
N ALA A 862 -2.28 3.50 -7.71
CA ALA A 862 -0.95 2.97 -7.43
C ALA A 862 0.10 4.07 -7.36
N ILE A 863 1.08 3.91 -6.48
CA ILE A 863 2.36 4.64 -6.52
C ILE A 863 3.46 3.59 -6.70
N GLY A 864 4.27 3.73 -7.74
CA GLY A 864 5.36 2.82 -8.04
C GLY A 864 6.65 3.52 -8.47
N ALA A 865 7.75 2.80 -8.37
CA ALA A 865 9.07 3.24 -8.82
C ALA A 865 9.83 2.08 -9.44
N TRP A 866 10.67 2.37 -10.44
CA TRP A 866 11.54 1.37 -11.05
C TRP A 866 12.99 1.84 -11.11
N ALA A 867 13.90 0.87 -11.14
CA ALA A 867 15.32 1.06 -11.43
C ALA A 867 15.83 -0.09 -12.32
N THR A 868 16.52 0.26 -13.40
CA THR A 868 17.08 -0.68 -14.38
C THR A 868 18.59 -0.60 -14.41
N LYS A 869 19.28 -1.65 -13.94
CA LYS A 869 20.75 -1.75 -14.00
C LYS A 869 21.19 -2.81 -15.00
N THR A 870 22.05 -2.41 -15.93
CA THR A 870 22.63 -3.25 -16.98
C THR A 870 24.15 -3.22 -16.95
N ASN A 871 24.79 -4.04 -17.78
CA ASN A 871 26.25 -4.20 -17.90
C ASN A 871 27.00 -2.99 -18.50
N VAL A 872 26.29 -1.89 -18.77
CA VAL A 872 26.84 -0.64 -19.33
C VAL A 872 27.56 0.17 -18.23
N THR A 873 28.73 0.76 -18.54
CA THR A 873 29.45 1.63 -17.59
C THR A 873 28.71 2.95 -17.38
N ALA A 874 29.01 3.66 -16.29
CA ALA A 874 28.40 4.96 -16.05
C ALA A 874 28.77 5.99 -17.15
N GLU A 875 29.97 5.90 -17.74
CA GLU A 875 30.39 6.81 -18.83
C GLU A 875 29.65 6.49 -20.14
N GLN A 876 29.42 5.21 -20.44
CA GLN A 876 28.67 4.77 -21.62
C GLN A 876 27.17 5.10 -21.50
N PHE A 877 26.61 4.96 -20.29
CA PHE A 877 25.23 5.35 -19.99
C PHE A 877 25.05 6.88 -20.04
N GLY A 878 26.12 7.61 -19.71
CA GLY A 878 26.12 9.05 -19.50
C GLY A 878 25.41 9.45 -18.20
N GLU A 879 25.08 10.74 -18.11
CA GLU A 879 24.28 11.32 -17.03
C GLU A 879 22.98 10.54 -16.82
N GLY A 880 23.00 9.71 -15.76
CA GLY A 880 22.01 8.69 -15.48
C GLY A 880 22.64 7.56 -14.66
N SER A 881 23.76 7.01 -15.13
CA SER A 881 24.47 5.80 -14.62
C SER A 881 23.65 4.48 -14.54
N PHE A 882 22.31 4.59 -14.52
CA PHE A 882 21.29 3.56 -14.65
C PHE A 882 19.91 4.23 -14.88
N ASP A 883 18.99 3.54 -15.55
CA ASP A 883 17.62 4.02 -15.80
C ASP A 883 16.75 3.91 -14.54
N LYS A 884 15.82 4.85 -14.35
CA LYS A 884 14.99 4.98 -13.16
C LYS A 884 13.82 5.94 -13.37
N GLY A 885 12.77 5.73 -12.60
CA GLY A 885 11.67 6.68 -12.50
C GLY A 885 10.59 6.25 -11.51
N ILE A 886 9.57 7.10 -11.40
CA ILE A 886 8.44 6.98 -10.49
C ILE A 886 7.16 7.18 -11.30
N TYR A 887 6.10 6.48 -10.95
CA TYR A 887 4.81 6.59 -11.61
C TYR A 887 3.64 6.51 -10.65
N VAL A 888 2.54 7.17 -11.03
CA VAL A 888 1.24 7.04 -10.39
C VAL A 888 0.27 6.42 -11.40
N ASN A 889 -0.35 5.30 -11.05
CA ASN A 889 -1.51 4.80 -11.81
C ASN A 889 -2.78 5.29 -11.11
N ILE A 890 -3.75 5.81 -11.88
CA ILE A 890 -5.06 6.20 -11.36
C ILE A 890 -6.11 5.71 -12.35
N PRO A 891 -7.06 4.85 -11.97
CA PRO A 891 -8.17 4.52 -12.85
C PRO A 891 -8.90 5.78 -13.27
N PHE A 892 -9.12 5.97 -14.58
CA PHE A 892 -10.08 6.98 -15.04
C PHE A 892 -11.48 6.66 -14.47
N ASP A 893 -11.75 5.41 -14.07
CA ASP A 893 -12.94 5.00 -13.31
C ASP A 893 -13.17 5.80 -12.02
N VAL A 894 -12.15 6.03 -11.18
CA VAL A 894 -12.31 6.79 -9.93
C VAL A 894 -12.38 8.31 -10.13
N MET A 895 -12.12 8.80 -11.34
CA MET A 895 -12.10 10.23 -11.70
C MET A 895 -13.21 10.66 -12.67
N MET A 896 -13.97 9.73 -13.24
CA MET A 896 -15.00 10.04 -14.24
C MET A 896 -16.40 9.76 -13.69
N PRO A 897 -17.43 10.51 -14.12
CA PRO A 897 -18.83 10.15 -13.89
C PRO A 897 -19.26 8.89 -14.68
N LYS A 898 -18.29 8.13 -15.23
CA LYS A 898 -18.46 6.94 -16.07
C LYS A 898 -17.61 5.78 -15.59
N SER A 899 -18.21 4.59 -15.63
CA SER A 899 -17.55 3.32 -15.34
C SER A 899 -16.72 2.90 -16.55
N SER A 900 -15.39 2.80 -16.43
CA SER A 900 -14.47 2.80 -17.57
C SER A 900 -13.12 2.10 -17.29
N PRO A 901 -12.71 1.13 -18.13
CA PRO A 901 -11.66 0.14 -17.83
C PRO A 901 -10.22 0.61 -18.13
N ALA A 902 -9.85 1.85 -17.83
CA ALA A 902 -8.53 2.38 -18.19
C ALA A 902 -7.90 3.21 -17.07
N MET A 903 -6.57 3.35 -17.12
CA MET A 903 -5.77 4.06 -16.13
C MET A 903 -4.95 5.21 -16.73
N ALA A 904 -4.97 6.33 -16.03
CA ALA A 904 -3.89 7.29 -16.06
C ALA A 904 -2.58 6.57 -15.73
N ASN A 905 -1.51 6.93 -16.42
CA ASN A 905 -0.16 6.58 -15.99
C ASN A 905 0.69 7.84 -16.03
N ILE A 906 0.78 8.51 -14.89
CA ILE A 906 1.58 9.72 -14.72
C ILE A 906 2.99 9.25 -14.42
N ILE A 907 3.87 9.28 -15.43
CA ILE A 907 5.26 8.81 -15.32
C ILE A 907 6.19 10.01 -15.20
N TRP A 908 7.09 9.98 -14.21
CA TRP A 908 8.24 10.88 -14.10
C TRP A 908 9.54 10.07 -14.14
N SER A 909 10.47 10.48 -15.00
CA SER A 909 11.85 9.99 -15.02
C SER A 909 12.78 11.19 -15.21
N PRO A 910 13.96 11.24 -14.54
CA PRO A 910 14.83 12.41 -14.60
C PRO A 910 15.27 12.75 -16.03
N LEU A 911 15.65 11.71 -16.79
CA LEU A 911 16.31 11.77 -18.10
C LEU A 911 15.98 10.48 -18.88
N THR A 912 15.40 10.61 -20.07
CA THR A 912 15.23 9.45 -20.98
C THR A 912 16.59 9.09 -21.60
N ARG A 913 17.06 7.86 -21.34
CA ARG A 913 18.34 7.32 -21.84
C ARG A 913 18.11 6.04 -22.65
N ASP A 914 19.15 5.59 -23.34
CA ASP A 914 19.09 4.44 -24.26
C ASP A 914 19.35 3.08 -23.58
N GLY A 915 20.24 3.04 -22.57
CA GLY A 915 20.53 1.83 -21.81
C GLY A 915 19.37 1.45 -20.88
N GLY A 916 19.11 0.15 -20.72
CA GLY A 916 17.95 -0.32 -19.97
C GLY A 916 16.58 -0.07 -20.65
N ALA A 917 16.55 0.45 -21.88
CA ALA A 917 15.30 0.70 -22.59
C ALA A 917 14.65 -0.60 -23.08
N ARG A 918 13.36 -0.80 -22.75
CA ARG A 918 12.58 -1.97 -23.20
C ARG A 918 11.69 -1.66 -24.38
N LEU A 919 11.42 -2.69 -25.18
CA LEU A 919 10.34 -2.70 -26.16
C LEU A 919 8.99 -2.61 -25.44
N ASN A 920 8.15 -1.64 -25.80
CA ASN A 920 6.76 -1.60 -25.36
C ASN A 920 5.96 -2.59 -26.23
N ARG A 921 5.14 -3.42 -25.58
CA ARG A 921 4.31 -4.44 -26.24
C ARG A 921 2.85 -4.12 -25.93
N LYS A 922 2.04 -3.80 -26.96
CA LYS A 922 0.63 -3.36 -26.76
C LYS A 922 -0.21 -4.39 -26.00
N PHE A 923 0.04 -5.67 -26.26
CA PHE A 923 -0.67 -6.78 -25.66
C PHE A 923 0.35 -7.67 -24.95
N THR A 924 0.36 -7.67 -23.62
CA THR A 924 1.10 -8.66 -22.83
C THR A 924 0.14 -9.72 -22.29
N LEU A 925 0.62 -10.96 -22.15
CA LEU A 925 -0.16 -12.03 -21.51
C LEU A 925 -0.46 -11.72 -20.04
N PHE A 926 0.38 -10.93 -19.36
CA PHE A 926 0.12 -10.57 -17.96
C PHE A 926 -1.08 -9.62 -17.84
N ASP A 927 -1.22 -8.69 -18.79
CA ASP A 927 -2.36 -7.78 -18.80
C ASP A 927 -3.63 -8.53 -19.29
N LEU A 928 -3.52 -9.30 -20.38
CA LEU A 928 -4.60 -10.16 -20.92
C LEU A 928 -5.05 -11.32 -19.99
N THR A 929 -4.44 -11.46 -18.81
CA THR A 929 -4.86 -12.43 -17.79
C THR A 929 -5.13 -11.78 -16.43
N SER A 930 -5.29 -10.45 -16.37
CA SER A 930 -5.47 -9.67 -15.14
C SER A 930 -6.55 -10.24 -14.20
N ALA A 931 -7.72 -10.60 -14.73
CA ALA A 931 -8.83 -11.18 -13.96
C ALA A 931 -8.57 -12.60 -13.38
N ARG A 932 -7.36 -13.16 -13.55
CA ARG A 932 -6.90 -14.40 -12.88
C ARG A 932 -6.04 -14.17 -11.64
N ASP A 933 -5.64 -12.93 -11.39
CA ASP A 933 -5.06 -12.54 -10.11
C ASP A 933 -6.01 -12.99 -8.97
N PRO A 934 -5.54 -13.51 -7.82
CA PRO A 934 -6.39 -13.71 -6.62
C PRO A 934 -7.13 -12.43 -6.26
N ARG A 935 -6.50 -11.33 -6.70
CA ARG A 935 -7.03 -10.02 -6.83
C ARG A 935 -7.92 -9.86 -8.06
N ALA A 936 -9.04 -10.56 -7.95
CA ALA A 936 -10.33 -10.36 -8.61
C ALA A 936 -11.42 -10.58 -7.54
N THR A 937 -12.62 -10.02 -7.70
CA THR A 937 -13.75 -10.09 -6.73
C THR A 937 -13.46 -9.54 -5.32
N GLN A 938 -12.63 -8.50 -5.19
CA GLN A 938 -12.34 -7.81 -3.90
C GLN A 938 -12.11 -6.28 -3.99
N TRP A 939 -12.12 -5.65 -5.18
CA TRP A 939 -11.95 -4.19 -5.32
C TRP A 939 -13.17 -3.42 -4.82
N ARG A 940 -12.94 -2.19 -4.37
CA ARG A 940 -13.97 -1.29 -3.86
C ARG A 940 -13.64 0.13 -4.29
N ASP A 941 -14.64 0.88 -4.71
CA ASP A 941 -14.48 2.32 -4.86
C ASP A 941 -14.22 2.96 -3.49
N ALA A 942 -13.62 4.16 -3.51
CA ALA A 942 -13.51 4.98 -2.30
C ALA A 942 -14.82 5.73 -1.99
N LYS A 943 -15.97 5.17 -2.40
CA LYS A 943 -17.27 5.72 -2.05
C LYS A 943 -17.38 5.77 -0.52
N PRO A 944 -17.86 6.88 0.08
CA PRO A 944 -18.18 6.90 1.49
C PRO A 944 -19.08 5.71 1.85
N THR A 945 -18.65 4.89 2.81
CA THR A 945 -19.37 3.68 3.21
C THR A 945 -20.68 4.08 3.91
N GLU A 946 -21.74 4.21 3.12
CA GLU A 946 -23.12 4.26 3.60
C GLU A 946 -23.37 3.02 4.45
N VAL A 947 -23.80 3.21 5.70
CA VAL A 947 -24.20 2.12 6.59
C VAL A 947 -25.37 1.39 5.93
N ARG A 948 -25.28 0.07 5.73
CA ARG A 948 -26.39 -0.74 5.21
C ARG A 948 -26.97 -1.63 6.31
N THR A 949 -28.27 -1.87 6.23
CA THR A 949 -28.95 -2.79 7.14
C THR A 949 -28.49 -4.21 6.83
N GLY A 950 -27.99 -4.93 7.83
CA GLY A 950 -27.42 -6.27 7.62
C GLY A 950 -26.00 -6.29 7.02
N ASP A 951 -25.26 -5.17 7.05
CA ASP A 951 -23.80 -5.22 6.88
C ASP A 951 -23.14 -6.05 8.00
N ASP A 952 -22.02 -6.70 7.70
CA ASP A 952 -21.26 -7.45 8.71
C ASP A 952 -20.45 -6.53 9.62
N SER A 953 -21.02 -6.20 10.77
CA SER A 953 -20.37 -5.51 11.88
C SER A 953 -19.70 -6.45 12.90
N ASN A 954 -19.62 -7.76 12.66
CA ASN A 954 -19.20 -8.76 13.67
C ASN A 954 -17.92 -9.52 13.31
N TYR A 955 -17.14 -9.03 12.34
CA TYR A 955 -15.83 -9.59 12.01
C TYR A 955 -14.78 -9.35 13.10
N VAL A 956 -13.91 -10.34 13.28
CA VAL A 956 -12.76 -10.27 14.20
C VAL A 956 -11.58 -9.61 13.49
N LEU A 957 -11.21 -8.40 13.92
CA LEU A 957 -9.89 -7.86 13.63
C LEU A 957 -8.83 -8.59 14.46
N HIS A 958 -7.66 -8.75 13.86
CA HIS A 958 -6.47 -9.28 14.49
C HIS A 958 -5.38 -8.22 14.30
N GLU A 959 -4.46 -8.08 15.26
CA GLU A 959 -3.32 -7.17 15.07
C GLU A 959 -2.54 -7.53 13.80
N PRO A 960 -2.09 -6.55 13.00
CA PRO A 960 -1.17 -6.80 11.91
C PRO A 960 0.12 -7.40 12.48
N THR A 961 0.43 -8.65 12.11
CA THR A 961 1.67 -9.33 12.53
C THR A 961 2.86 -8.46 12.16
N GLY A 962 3.55 -7.92 13.17
CA GLY A 962 4.54 -6.86 13.01
C GLY A 962 5.58 -7.17 11.94
N ASN A 963 5.76 -6.26 10.98
CA ASN A 963 6.60 -6.56 9.82
C ASN A 963 8.09 -6.68 10.20
N ILE A 964 8.89 -7.28 9.32
CA ILE A 964 10.32 -7.56 9.60
C ILE A 964 11.10 -6.30 10.01
N PHE A 965 10.82 -5.13 9.44
CA PHE A 965 11.50 -3.87 9.83
C PHE A 965 10.99 -3.29 11.15
N GLN A 966 9.69 -3.43 11.44
CA GLN A 966 9.08 -3.04 12.72
C GLN A 966 9.47 -3.97 13.88
N THR A 967 9.87 -5.20 13.60
CA THR A 967 10.45 -6.13 14.59
C THR A 967 11.98 -6.01 14.68
N LEU A 968 12.68 -5.70 13.60
CA LEU A 968 14.13 -5.45 13.60
C LEU A 968 14.53 -4.33 14.58
N LEU A 969 13.86 -3.17 14.57
CA LEU A 969 14.24 -2.04 15.40
C LEU A 969 14.15 -2.31 16.93
N PRO A 970 13.07 -2.93 17.47
CA PRO A 970 13.03 -3.39 18.85
C PRO A 970 13.98 -4.57 19.14
N SER A 971 14.24 -5.45 18.16
CA SER A 971 15.00 -6.69 18.38
C SER A 971 16.45 -6.48 18.83
N GLY A 972 17.03 -5.29 18.66
CA GLY A 972 18.37 -4.98 19.19
C GLY A 972 18.48 -5.18 20.71
N ALA A 973 17.39 -4.96 21.47
CA ALA A 973 17.37 -5.17 22.91
C ALA A 973 17.27 -6.67 23.29
N THR A 974 16.38 -7.43 22.65
CA THR A 974 16.29 -8.88 22.88
C THR A 974 17.52 -9.63 22.39
N LEU A 975 18.13 -9.21 21.27
CA LEU A 975 19.40 -9.73 20.81
C LEU A 975 20.52 -9.45 21.82
N ALA A 976 20.58 -8.25 22.42
CA ALA A 976 21.57 -7.94 23.46
C ALA A 976 21.43 -8.83 24.70
N HIS A 977 20.20 -9.13 25.15
CA HIS A 977 19.96 -10.09 26.23
C HIS A 977 20.35 -11.52 25.82
N GLN A 978 19.87 -12.01 24.67
CA GLN A 978 20.20 -13.35 24.17
C GLN A 978 21.70 -13.56 23.94
N VAL A 979 22.44 -12.51 23.57
CA VAL A 979 23.92 -12.51 23.43
C VAL A 979 24.61 -12.55 24.80
N ALA A 980 24.04 -11.92 25.83
CA ALA A 980 24.55 -11.99 27.20
C ALA A 980 24.31 -13.35 27.86
N ASP A 981 23.23 -14.05 27.50
CA ASP A 981 22.89 -15.40 28.01
C ASP A 981 23.72 -16.53 27.36
N ILE A 982 24.53 -16.26 26.32
CA ILE A 982 25.42 -17.25 25.71
C ILE A 982 26.52 -17.66 26.71
N PRO A 983 26.68 -18.96 27.04
CA PRO A 983 27.68 -19.42 28.00
C PRO A 983 29.10 -18.97 27.67
N ALA A 984 29.85 -18.52 28.67
CA ALA A 984 31.23 -18.03 28.52
C ALA A 984 32.17 -19.05 27.85
N SER A 985 31.90 -20.35 27.99
CA SER A 985 32.61 -21.42 27.28
C SER A 985 32.47 -21.34 25.76
N SER A 986 31.30 -20.94 25.24
CA SER A 986 31.05 -20.75 23.81
C SER A 986 31.87 -19.58 23.26
N TRP A 987 31.95 -18.47 24.01
CA TRP A 987 32.79 -17.32 23.66
C TRP A 987 34.29 -17.66 23.69
N LEU A 988 34.73 -18.46 24.67
CA LEU A 988 36.11 -18.95 24.76
C LEU A 988 36.48 -19.85 23.57
N TRP A 989 35.60 -20.78 23.16
CA TRP A 989 35.83 -21.60 21.96
C TRP A 989 35.83 -20.78 20.67
N ALA A 990 34.91 -19.82 20.53
CA ALA A 990 34.86 -18.93 19.36
C ALA A 990 36.12 -18.06 19.26
N GLY A 991 36.55 -17.45 20.38
CA GLY A 991 37.80 -16.70 20.45
C GLY A 991 39.03 -17.55 20.15
N GLY A 992 39.09 -18.76 20.73
CA GLY A 992 40.17 -19.72 20.46
C GLY A 992 40.27 -20.13 18.98
N ALA A 993 39.14 -20.37 18.31
CA ALA A 993 39.11 -20.69 16.89
C ALA A 993 39.59 -19.52 16.00
N VAL A 994 39.19 -18.29 16.31
CA VAL A 994 39.65 -17.08 15.60
C VAL A 994 41.15 -16.85 15.82
N LEU A 995 41.65 -17.00 17.05
CA LEU A 995 43.08 -16.87 17.36
C LEU A 995 43.92 -17.95 16.68
N ALA A 996 43.47 -19.21 16.67
CA ALA A 996 44.17 -20.31 15.99
C ALA A 996 44.24 -20.11 14.47
N ALA A 997 43.16 -19.60 13.86
CA ALA A 997 43.16 -19.20 12.46
C ALA A 997 44.11 -18.01 12.20
N GLY A 998 44.26 -17.09 13.15
CA GLY A 998 45.14 -15.92 13.06
C GLY A 998 46.61 -16.28 12.84
N LEU A 999 47.06 -17.41 13.41
CA LEU A 999 48.42 -17.94 13.23
C LEU A 999 48.73 -18.41 11.79
N LEU A 1000 47.70 -18.50 10.92
CA LEU A 1000 47.83 -18.93 9.54
C LEU A 1000 47.56 -17.81 8.51
N ASP A 1001 47.04 -16.65 8.95
CA ASP A 1001 46.62 -15.54 8.08
C ASP A 1001 47.68 -15.14 7.04
N SER A 1002 48.95 -14.99 7.45
CA SER A 1002 50.06 -14.61 6.56
C SER A 1002 50.44 -15.71 5.57
N LYS A 1003 50.38 -16.98 5.97
CA LYS A 1003 50.61 -18.14 5.10
C LYS A 1003 49.50 -18.27 4.05
N VAL A 1004 48.27 -17.96 4.43
CA VAL A 1004 47.08 -18.05 3.57
C VAL A 1004 46.99 -16.86 2.61
N ASP A 1005 47.38 -15.64 3.00
CA ASP A 1005 47.53 -14.54 2.02
C ASP A 1005 48.70 -14.80 1.06
N THR A 1006 49.83 -15.34 1.54
CA THR A 1006 50.93 -15.79 0.67
C THR A 1006 50.45 -16.84 -0.33
N TRP A 1007 49.56 -17.75 0.06
CA TRP A 1007 48.89 -18.66 -0.87
C TRP A 1007 48.00 -17.91 -1.87
N ALA A 1008 47.15 -16.98 -1.42
CA ALA A 1008 46.24 -16.22 -2.28
C ALA A 1008 46.98 -15.37 -3.34
N VAL A 1009 48.09 -14.72 -2.97
CA VAL A 1009 48.98 -13.99 -3.89
C VAL A 1009 49.52 -14.92 -4.98
N ASN A 1010 50.00 -16.11 -4.60
CA ASN A 1010 50.56 -17.09 -5.54
C ASN A 1010 49.51 -17.79 -6.42
N HIS A 1011 48.20 -17.61 -6.16
CA HIS A 1011 47.11 -18.31 -6.85
C HIS A 1011 46.11 -17.35 -7.54
N GLN A 1012 46.58 -16.19 -8.02
CA GLN A 1012 45.81 -15.28 -8.90
C GLN A 1012 45.71 -15.78 -10.35
N THR A 1013 45.37 -17.06 -10.55
CA THR A 1013 45.34 -17.70 -11.88
C THR A 1013 43.90 -17.81 -12.42
N PRO A 1014 43.69 -17.89 -13.76
CA PRO A 1014 42.34 -17.91 -14.34
C PRO A 1014 41.41 -19.03 -13.83
N ASN A 1015 41.96 -20.14 -13.34
CA ASN A 1015 41.19 -21.22 -12.73
C ASN A 1015 40.77 -20.89 -11.30
N TRP A 1016 41.67 -20.32 -10.49
CA TRP A 1016 41.38 -19.92 -9.11
C TRP A 1016 40.49 -18.67 -9.04
N ASN A 1017 40.66 -17.72 -9.96
CA ASN A 1017 39.79 -16.54 -10.05
C ASN A 1017 38.33 -16.95 -10.30
N ARG A 1018 38.08 -17.95 -11.16
CA ARG A 1018 36.71 -18.51 -11.36
C ARG A 1018 36.12 -19.14 -10.10
N VAL A 1019 36.94 -19.81 -9.29
CA VAL A 1019 36.52 -20.34 -7.98
C VAL A 1019 36.24 -19.18 -7.01
N GLY A 1020 37.04 -18.12 -7.06
CA GLY A 1020 36.83 -16.85 -6.37
C GLY A 1020 35.48 -16.22 -6.70
N ASP A 1021 35.21 -16.00 -7.99
CA ASP A 1021 33.96 -15.43 -8.51
C ASP A 1021 32.73 -16.24 -8.06
N VAL A 1022 32.79 -17.57 -8.13
CA VAL A 1022 31.71 -18.45 -7.66
C VAL A 1022 31.49 -18.29 -6.15
N GLY A 1023 32.55 -18.36 -5.34
CA GLY A 1023 32.45 -18.19 -3.88
C GLY A 1023 31.95 -16.79 -3.48
N ASN A 1024 32.37 -15.76 -4.21
CA ASN A 1024 31.99 -14.36 -3.97
C ASN A 1024 30.51 -14.08 -4.24
N ASN A 1025 29.91 -14.73 -5.25
CA ASN A 1025 28.49 -14.58 -5.61
C ASN A 1025 27.57 -15.55 -4.86
N LEU A 1026 28.10 -16.64 -4.29
CA LEU A 1026 27.32 -17.69 -3.63
C LEU A 1026 26.33 -17.19 -2.54
N PRO A 1027 26.64 -16.20 -1.67
CA PRO A 1027 25.68 -15.71 -0.68
C PRO A 1027 24.44 -15.06 -1.32
N VAL A 1028 24.60 -14.43 -2.48
CA VAL A 1028 23.48 -13.85 -3.24
C VAL A 1028 22.63 -14.96 -3.85
N LEU A 1029 23.25 -16.01 -4.39
CA LEU A 1029 22.54 -17.20 -4.88
C LEU A 1029 21.81 -17.94 -3.74
N MET A 1030 22.40 -18.03 -2.55
CA MET A 1030 21.76 -18.59 -1.37
C MET A 1030 20.59 -17.71 -0.90
N ALA A 1031 20.75 -16.37 -0.86
CA ALA A 1031 19.65 -15.46 -0.50
C ALA A 1031 18.48 -15.53 -1.49
N LEU A 1032 18.77 -15.62 -2.79
CA LEU A 1032 17.77 -15.82 -3.84
C LEU A 1032 17.10 -17.20 -3.75
N GLY A 1033 17.88 -18.26 -3.52
CA GLY A 1033 17.37 -19.62 -3.33
C GLY A 1033 16.44 -19.73 -2.12
N THR A 1034 16.85 -19.19 -0.97
CA THR A 1034 16.02 -19.09 0.23
C THR A 1034 14.78 -18.23 -0.01
N GLY A 1035 14.91 -17.08 -0.70
CA GLY A 1035 13.77 -16.24 -1.10
C GLY A 1035 12.77 -16.95 -2.00
N LEU A 1036 13.23 -17.87 -2.87
CA LEU A 1036 12.38 -18.74 -3.66
C LEU A 1036 11.73 -19.84 -2.81
N LEU A 1037 12.46 -20.49 -1.91
CA LEU A 1037 11.91 -21.51 -0.99
C LEU A 1037 10.81 -20.93 -0.08
N TYR A 1038 11.00 -19.69 0.40
CA TYR A 1038 10.02 -18.91 1.18
C TYR A 1038 8.67 -18.73 0.47
N THR A 1039 8.62 -18.81 -0.88
CA THR A 1039 7.34 -18.74 -1.61
C THR A 1039 6.41 -19.93 -1.38
N GLY A 1040 6.90 -21.02 -0.78
CA GLY A 1040 6.17 -22.29 -0.65
C GLY A 1040 6.38 -23.27 -1.81
N ILE A 1041 7.31 -22.98 -2.74
CA ILE A 1041 7.60 -23.82 -3.91
C ILE A 1041 8.06 -25.25 -3.54
N ALA A 1042 8.62 -25.44 -2.35
CA ALA A 1042 9.04 -26.73 -1.80
C ALA A 1042 8.12 -27.28 -0.68
N GLY A 1043 6.97 -26.65 -0.44
CA GLY A 1043 6.06 -26.95 0.67
C GLY A 1043 6.10 -25.91 1.80
N ASP A 1044 5.11 -25.95 2.70
CA ASP A 1044 4.97 -24.96 3.78
C ASP A 1044 6.04 -25.11 4.89
N ASP A 1045 6.59 -26.30 5.13
CA ASP A 1045 7.64 -26.54 6.14
C ASP A 1045 8.97 -25.88 5.73
N THR A 1046 9.48 -26.21 4.54
CA THR A 1046 10.69 -25.61 3.96
C THR A 1046 10.54 -24.09 3.74
N ALA A 1047 9.32 -23.58 3.56
CA ALA A 1047 9.06 -22.14 3.54
C ALA A 1047 9.19 -21.49 4.94
N GLY A 1048 8.83 -22.20 6.00
CA GLY A 1048 9.11 -21.79 7.39
C GLY A 1048 10.62 -21.76 7.68
N THR A 1049 11.35 -22.80 7.27
CA THR A 1049 12.82 -22.85 7.35
C THR A 1049 13.45 -21.67 6.61
N ALA A 1050 12.94 -21.35 5.43
CA ALA A 1050 13.38 -20.22 4.62
C ALA A 1050 13.10 -18.86 5.29
N GLU A 1051 11.96 -18.70 5.98
CA GLU A 1051 11.66 -17.47 6.73
C GLU A 1051 12.66 -17.27 7.88
N THR A 1052 12.96 -18.32 8.63
CA THR A 1052 13.99 -18.29 9.70
C THR A 1052 15.39 -18.01 9.14
N ALA A 1053 15.76 -18.60 8.00
CA ALA A 1053 17.03 -18.32 7.33
C ALA A 1053 17.16 -16.85 6.86
N LEU A 1054 16.10 -16.25 6.32
CA LEU A 1054 16.11 -14.83 5.93
C LEU A 1054 16.22 -13.89 7.14
N LYS A 1055 15.52 -14.19 8.24
CA LYS A 1055 15.63 -13.45 9.51
C LYS A 1055 17.04 -13.53 10.09
N ALA A 1056 17.61 -14.74 10.16
CA ALA A 1056 18.99 -14.94 10.59
C ALA A 1056 20.01 -14.19 9.72
N GLY A 1057 19.83 -14.22 8.39
CA GLY A 1057 20.64 -13.45 7.45
C GLY A 1057 20.60 -11.94 7.71
N ALA A 1058 19.40 -11.39 7.93
CA ALA A 1058 19.22 -9.96 8.25
C ALA A 1058 19.89 -9.55 9.57
N TYR A 1059 19.66 -10.31 10.65
CA TYR A 1059 20.32 -10.08 11.94
C TYR A 1059 21.85 -10.18 11.83
N THR A 1060 22.34 -11.13 11.03
CA THR A 1060 23.79 -11.34 10.84
C THR A 1060 24.46 -10.21 10.06
N ILE A 1061 23.77 -9.60 9.09
CA ILE A 1061 24.26 -8.39 8.42
C ILE A 1061 24.37 -7.24 9.44
N GLY A 1062 23.36 -7.04 10.29
CA GLY A 1062 23.39 -6.03 11.36
C GLY A 1062 24.53 -6.25 12.36
N ALA A 1063 24.70 -7.49 12.83
CA ALA A 1063 25.80 -7.87 13.71
C ALA A 1063 27.17 -7.70 13.06
N SER A 1064 27.32 -8.02 11.77
CA SER A 1064 28.59 -7.84 11.04
C SER A 1064 28.95 -6.36 10.87
N VAL A 1065 27.98 -5.48 10.60
CA VAL A 1065 28.20 -4.03 10.55
C VAL A 1065 28.67 -3.49 11.91
N LEU A 1066 28.06 -3.93 13.02
CA LEU A 1066 28.49 -3.55 14.37
C LEU A 1066 29.90 -4.09 14.69
N THR A 1067 30.17 -5.35 14.36
CA THR A 1067 31.49 -5.98 14.60
C THR A 1067 32.60 -5.32 13.80
N ARG A 1068 32.34 -4.97 12.53
CA ARG A 1068 33.25 -4.20 11.67
C ARG A 1068 33.64 -2.87 12.30
N TYR A 1069 32.63 -2.13 12.77
CA TYR A 1069 32.81 -0.85 13.43
C TYR A 1069 33.65 -0.94 14.72
N VAL A 1070 33.52 -2.04 15.47
CA VAL A 1070 34.26 -2.25 16.73
C VAL A 1070 35.68 -2.77 16.52
N VAL A 1071 35.92 -3.63 15.53
CA VAL A 1071 37.22 -4.32 15.37
C VAL A 1071 38.16 -3.59 14.40
N GLY A 1072 37.65 -2.95 13.35
CA GLY A 1072 38.44 -2.05 12.50
C GLY A 1072 39.73 -2.65 11.90
N ARG A 1073 39.73 -3.92 11.47
CA ARG A 1073 40.95 -4.61 11.01
C ARG A 1073 41.29 -4.30 9.56
N ALA A 1074 42.55 -4.08 9.24
CA ALA A 1074 43.02 -3.95 7.86
C ALA A 1074 42.81 -5.25 7.05
N ARG A 1075 42.68 -5.13 5.72
CA ARG A 1075 42.50 -6.25 4.77
C ARG A 1075 43.83 -6.68 4.13
N PRO A 1076 43.94 -7.93 3.63
CA PRO A 1076 45.16 -8.40 2.97
C PRO A 1076 45.62 -7.52 1.80
N TYR A 1077 44.71 -7.07 0.93
CA TYR A 1077 45.06 -6.20 -0.21
C TYR A 1077 45.64 -4.82 0.17
N GLN A 1078 45.52 -4.39 1.43
CA GLN A 1078 46.07 -3.11 1.90
C GLN A 1078 47.55 -3.22 2.32
N GLU A 1079 48.07 -4.44 2.44
CA GLU A 1079 49.49 -4.77 2.72
C GLU A 1079 50.03 -4.24 4.07
N LEU A 1080 49.16 -3.72 4.94
CA LEU A 1080 49.46 -3.25 6.31
C LEU A 1080 49.76 -4.39 7.32
N GLY A 1081 49.53 -5.65 6.92
CA GLY A 1081 49.73 -6.85 7.75
C GLY A 1081 48.51 -7.25 8.59
N SER A 1082 48.45 -8.53 8.97
CA SER A 1082 47.26 -9.12 9.63
C SER A 1082 47.06 -8.67 11.08
N THR A 1083 48.03 -7.98 11.67
CA THR A 1083 47.97 -7.40 13.02
C THR A 1083 47.65 -5.90 13.02
N HIS A 1084 47.30 -5.31 11.88
CA HIS A 1084 46.92 -3.90 11.79
C HIS A 1084 45.42 -3.71 12.07
N PHE A 1085 45.11 -2.83 13.03
CA PHE A 1085 43.75 -2.48 13.43
C PHE A 1085 43.64 -0.94 13.48
N ASP A 1086 42.82 -0.37 12.61
CA ASP A 1086 42.57 1.06 12.43
C ASP A 1086 41.70 1.67 13.54
N GLY A 1087 41.16 0.83 14.43
CA GLY A 1087 40.27 1.22 15.53
C GLY A 1087 38.97 1.89 15.06
N PHE A 1088 38.43 2.79 15.88
CA PHE A 1088 37.22 3.58 15.57
C PHE A 1088 37.57 4.74 14.63
N THR A 1089 37.77 4.45 13.34
CA THR A 1089 38.12 5.43 12.29
C THR A 1089 37.39 5.13 10.96
N ASN A 1090 37.59 5.96 9.93
CA ASN A 1090 37.03 5.80 8.58
C ASN A 1090 37.13 4.37 8.03
N GLY A 1091 38.26 3.69 8.29
CA GLY A 1091 38.53 2.34 7.81
C GLY A 1091 37.58 1.28 8.39
N ALA A 1092 36.93 1.54 9.53
CA ALA A 1092 36.18 0.53 10.26
C ALA A 1092 34.99 -0.06 9.48
N PHE A 1093 34.29 0.72 8.64
CA PHE A 1093 33.26 0.15 7.75
C PHE A 1093 33.85 -0.72 6.63
N GLN A 1094 35.09 -0.41 6.21
CA GLN A 1094 35.86 -1.23 5.28
C GLN A 1094 36.56 -2.43 5.96
N SER A 1095 36.53 -2.56 7.31
CA SER A 1095 37.18 -3.62 8.09
C SER A 1095 37.11 -5.03 7.47
N GLY A 1096 38.20 -5.78 7.58
CA GLY A 1096 38.27 -7.22 7.31
C GLY A 1096 37.46 -8.04 8.31
N PHE A 1097 37.55 -7.74 9.61
CA PHE A 1097 36.80 -8.50 10.62
C PHE A 1097 35.44 -7.82 10.90
N THR A 1098 34.27 -8.43 10.67
CA THR A 1098 33.95 -9.72 10.02
C THR A 1098 33.54 -9.54 8.55
N SER A 1099 33.54 -10.61 7.76
CA SER A 1099 33.06 -10.65 6.38
C SER A 1099 31.55 -10.83 6.27
N ASN A 1100 30.84 -9.81 5.75
CA ASN A 1100 29.39 -9.86 5.52
C ASN A 1100 28.98 -11.08 4.69
N HIS A 1101 29.78 -11.41 3.66
CA HIS A 1101 29.49 -12.49 2.73
C HIS A 1101 29.51 -13.86 3.40
N VAL A 1102 30.58 -14.15 4.16
CA VAL A 1102 30.73 -15.43 4.87
C VAL A 1102 29.71 -15.54 6.00
N ALA A 1103 29.49 -14.46 6.76
CA ALA A 1103 28.52 -14.47 7.84
C ALA A 1103 27.09 -14.71 7.31
N LEU A 1104 26.69 -14.00 6.24
CA LEU A 1104 25.40 -14.20 5.58
C LEU A 1104 25.23 -15.63 5.03
N ALA A 1105 26.28 -16.22 4.43
CA ALA A 1105 26.22 -17.59 3.93
C ALA A 1105 25.95 -18.60 5.05
N PHE A 1106 26.64 -18.49 6.20
CA PHE A 1106 26.42 -19.37 7.35
C PHE A 1106 25.06 -19.13 8.03
N ALA A 1107 24.59 -17.88 8.09
CA ALA A 1107 23.27 -17.55 8.64
C ALA A 1107 22.11 -18.06 7.78
N LEU A 1108 22.25 -18.03 6.45
CA LEU A 1108 21.30 -18.63 5.51
C LEU A 1108 21.35 -20.16 5.53
N ALA A 1109 22.53 -20.77 5.68
CA ALA A 1109 22.70 -22.22 5.72
C ALA A 1109 22.14 -22.86 7.00
N THR A 1110 22.36 -22.23 8.16
CA THR A 1110 22.19 -22.88 9.48
C THR A 1110 20.77 -23.42 9.72
N PRO A 1111 19.68 -22.67 9.46
CA PRO A 1111 18.34 -23.19 9.70
C PRO A 1111 17.96 -24.39 8.82
N PHE A 1112 18.38 -24.42 7.56
CA PHE A 1112 18.18 -25.60 6.71
C PHE A 1112 19.05 -26.78 7.14
N ALA A 1113 20.30 -26.52 7.54
CA ALA A 1113 21.19 -27.56 8.04
C ALA A 1113 20.67 -28.20 9.33
N GLN A 1114 20.02 -27.43 10.21
CA GLN A 1114 19.47 -27.89 11.49
C GLN A 1114 18.05 -28.46 11.38
N GLN A 1115 17.14 -27.85 10.59
CA GLN A 1115 15.75 -28.31 10.47
C GLN A 1115 15.57 -29.50 9.51
N HIS A 1116 16.52 -29.75 8.61
CA HIS A 1116 16.44 -30.84 7.62
C HIS A 1116 17.66 -31.78 7.61
N ASP A 1117 18.51 -31.74 8.64
CA ASP A 1117 19.75 -32.54 8.77
C ASP A 1117 20.64 -32.49 7.51
N MET A 1118 21.00 -31.27 7.10
CA MET A 1118 21.79 -31.00 5.89
C MET A 1118 23.15 -30.36 6.19
N PRO A 1119 24.07 -31.04 6.91
CA PRO A 1119 25.36 -30.47 7.31
C PRO A 1119 26.27 -30.10 6.11
N TRP A 1120 26.03 -30.65 4.93
CA TRP A 1120 26.76 -30.30 3.69
C TRP A 1120 26.60 -28.82 3.30
N LEU A 1121 25.53 -28.15 3.75
CA LEU A 1121 25.30 -26.72 3.52
C LEU A 1121 26.38 -25.83 4.16
N TYR A 1122 27.03 -26.28 5.24
CA TYR A 1122 28.18 -25.58 5.82
C TYR A 1122 29.41 -25.66 4.90
N GLY A 1123 29.59 -26.78 4.20
CA GLY A 1123 30.61 -26.92 3.17
C GLY A 1123 30.36 -26.00 1.97
N ALA A 1124 29.10 -25.82 1.57
CA ALA A 1124 28.72 -24.84 0.56
C ALA A 1124 29.00 -23.40 1.05
N ALA A 1125 28.57 -23.03 2.26
CA ALA A 1125 28.82 -21.71 2.84
C ALA A 1125 30.32 -21.39 2.98
N ALA A 1126 31.16 -22.40 3.26
CA ALA A 1126 32.62 -22.25 3.34
C ALA A 1126 33.28 -21.88 2.00
N LEU A 1127 32.68 -22.16 0.83
CA LEU A 1127 33.19 -21.69 -0.46
C LEU A 1127 33.22 -20.16 -0.55
N THR A 1128 32.34 -19.47 0.18
CA THR A 1128 32.38 -18.01 0.30
C THR A 1128 33.64 -17.53 1.03
N ALA A 1129 34.11 -18.26 2.05
CA ALA A 1129 35.37 -17.94 2.73
C ALA A 1129 36.56 -18.09 1.78
N VAL A 1130 36.60 -19.18 1.00
CA VAL A 1130 37.62 -19.40 -0.03
C VAL A 1130 37.64 -18.26 -1.06
N GLY A 1131 36.48 -17.81 -1.54
CA GLY A 1131 36.41 -16.71 -2.50
C GLY A 1131 36.92 -15.37 -1.95
N ARG A 1132 36.56 -15.04 -0.71
CA ARG A 1132 37.00 -13.79 -0.04
C ARG A 1132 38.48 -13.82 0.32
N ILE A 1133 39.03 -14.98 0.65
CA ILE A 1133 40.48 -15.17 0.84
C ILE A 1133 41.22 -15.06 -0.50
N GLN A 1134 40.77 -15.76 -1.54
CA GLN A 1134 41.41 -15.75 -2.86
C GLN A 1134 41.41 -14.36 -3.50
N SER A 1135 40.36 -13.56 -3.23
CA SER A 1135 40.27 -12.15 -3.65
C SER A 1135 41.12 -11.18 -2.81
N ARG A 1136 41.93 -11.66 -1.86
CA ARG A 1136 42.66 -10.86 -0.84
C ARG A 1136 41.79 -9.89 -0.04
N ASP A 1137 40.51 -10.21 0.05
CA ASP A 1137 39.42 -9.35 0.54
C ASP A 1137 39.25 -9.46 2.06
N HIS A 1138 39.69 -10.57 2.65
CA HIS A 1138 39.56 -10.94 4.06
C HIS A 1138 40.66 -11.92 4.50
N TRP A 1139 41.11 -11.84 5.75
CA TRP A 1139 42.03 -12.82 6.34
C TRP A 1139 41.30 -14.15 6.68
N LEU A 1140 42.04 -15.24 6.92
CA LEU A 1140 41.42 -16.52 7.30
C LEU A 1140 40.62 -16.38 8.59
N SER A 1141 41.21 -15.79 9.63
CA SER A 1141 40.56 -15.57 10.92
C SER A 1141 39.34 -14.64 10.85
N ASP A 1142 39.30 -13.69 9.89
CA ASP A 1142 38.08 -12.92 9.60
C ASP A 1142 36.95 -13.84 9.17
N THR A 1143 37.21 -14.74 8.21
CA THR A 1143 36.18 -15.66 7.69
C THR A 1143 35.73 -16.67 8.74
N VAL A 1144 36.61 -17.13 9.63
CA VAL A 1144 36.26 -18.01 10.76
C VAL A 1144 35.34 -17.31 11.76
N GLY A 1145 35.68 -16.08 12.18
CA GLY A 1145 34.81 -15.29 13.07
C GLY A 1145 33.45 -14.98 12.44
N SER A 1146 33.42 -14.78 11.12
CA SER A 1146 32.20 -14.57 10.34
C SER A 1146 31.29 -15.80 10.32
N ALA A 1147 31.86 -16.97 10.07
CA ALA A 1147 31.13 -18.24 10.02
C ALA A 1147 30.51 -18.58 11.38
N LEU A 1148 31.25 -18.40 12.47
CA LEU A 1148 30.79 -18.61 13.84
C LEU A 1148 29.62 -17.67 14.22
N MET A 1149 29.72 -16.39 13.85
CA MET A 1149 28.66 -15.40 14.07
C MET A 1149 27.38 -15.74 13.29
N GLY A 1150 27.50 -16.10 12.01
CA GLY A 1150 26.37 -16.52 11.19
C GLY A 1150 25.72 -17.82 11.68
N TYR A 1151 26.52 -18.78 12.15
CA TYR A 1151 26.03 -20.01 12.77
C TYR A 1151 25.25 -19.74 14.07
N ALA A 1152 25.81 -18.94 14.98
CA ALA A 1152 25.15 -18.60 16.24
C ALA A 1152 23.80 -17.92 16.00
N ILE A 1153 23.76 -16.87 15.17
CA ILE A 1153 22.54 -16.14 14.85
C ILE A 1153 21.54 -17.03 14.08
N GLY A 1154 22.00 -17.92 13.21
CA GLY A 1154 21.16 -18.92 12.56
C GLY A 1154 20.44 -19.86 13.53
N SER A 1155 21.14 -20.31 14.57
CA SER A 1155 20.59 -21.26 15.56
C SER A 1155 19.57 -20.66 16.53
N LEU A 1156 19.54 -19.33 16.69
CA LEU A 1156 18.72 -18.63 17.69
C LEU A 1156 17.29 -18.27 17.21
N VAL A 1157 16.92 -18.58 15.96
CA VAL A 1157 15.72 -18.01 15.28
C VAL A 1157 14.66 -19.08 14.94
N GLY A 1158 14.67 -20.22 15.65
CA GLY A 1158 13.76 -21.37 15.45
C GLY A 1158 12.25 -21.12 15.76
N PRO A 1159 11.33 -22.03 15.36
CA PRO A 1159 10.01 -21.60 14.86
C PRO A 1159 8.74 -22.09 15.62
N GLN A 1160 7.62 -21.41 15.35
CA GLN A 1160 6.22 -21.94 15.37
C GLN A 1160 5.39 -21.27 14.24
N THR A 1161 4.15 -21.73 13.93
CA THR A 1161 3.55 -21.62 12.57
C THR A 1161 2.06 -21.17 12.48
N THR A 1162 1.67 -20.41 11.42
CA THR A 1162 0.56 -20.64 10.42
C THR A 1162 -0.19 -19.42 9.76
N LYS A 1163 -0.09 -19.28 8.40
CA LYS A 1163 -1.10 -19.00 7.29
C LYS A 1163 -2.30 -17.98 7.39
N LYS A 1164 -2.88 -17.23 6.38
CA LYS A 1164 -2.54 -16.67 4.98
C LYS A 1164 -3.74 -15.88 4.22
N GLY A 1165 -3.69 -14.54 3.88
CA GLY A 1165 -4.14 -13.89 2.54
C GLY A 1165 -5.40 -12.93 2.25
N ARG A 1166 -5.31 -11.93 1.29
CA ARG A 1166 -6.34 -10.98 0.61
C ARG A 1166 -6.26 -10.84 -0.99
N VAL A 1167 -6.48 -9.83 -1.92
CA VAL A 1167 -6.74 -8.32 -2.14
C VAL A 1167 -7.38 -8.04 -3.59
N GLN A 1168 -7.36 -6.86 -4.30
CA GLN A 1168 -7.78 -6.40 -5.73
C GLN A 1168 -6.67 -5.86 -6.78
N ILE A 1169 -6.84 -5.82 -8.15
CA ILE A 1169 -6.16 -5.03 -9.25
C ILE A 1169 -7.03 -4.75 -10.56
N GLU A 1170 -6.63 -3.78 -11.46
CA GLU A 1170 -7.13 -3.43 -12.86
C GLU A 1170 -5.96 -2.96 -13.79
N LEU A 1171 -6.27 -2.64 -15.05
CA LEU A 1171 -5.48 -2.13 -16.18
C LEU A 1171 -5.89 -0.71 -16.67
N ALA A 1172 -5.21 -0.02 -17.60
CA ALA A 1172 -3.78 0.15 -17.91
C ALA A 1172 -3.64 1.42 -18.84
N PRO A 1173 -2.51 1.75 -19.51
CA PRO A 1173 -1.80 2.99 -19.21
C PRO A 1173 -1.73 4.02 -20.37
N GLN A 1174 -1.26 5.24 -20.03
CA GLN A 1174 -1.03 6.40 -20.91
C GLN A 1174 -2.27 7.19 -21.37
N SER A 1175 -3.50 6.82 -20.98
CA SER A 1175 -4.69 7.67 -21.19
C SER A 1175 -5.81 7.41 -20.18
N VAL A 1176 -6.44 8.49 -19.71
CA VAL A 1176 -7.80 8.52 -19.00
C VAL A 1176 -8.61 8.26 -20.36
N LYS A 1177 -9.14 7.04 -20.49
CA LYS A 1177 -10.24 6.67 -21.38
C LYS A 1177 -11.19 5.87 -20.47
N GLY A 1178 -12.01 6.51 -19.64
CA GLY A 1178 -12.73 7.73 -20.00
C GLY A 1178 -13.66 7.50 -21.19
N THR A 1179 -14.05 6.25 -21.45
CA THR A 1179 -14.68 5.82 -22.71
C THR A 1179 -15.95 5.03 -22.50
N TRP A 1180 -16.86 5.35 -23.42
CA TRP A 1180 -18.29 5.27 -23.24
C TRP A 1180 -18.87 5.84 -24.53
N SER A 1181 -19.95 5.26 -25.06
CA SER A 1181 -20.77 5.85 -26.12
C SER A 1181 -20.04 6.03 -27.49
N PHE A 1182 -20.72 6.03 -28.64
CA PHE A 1182 -22.10 5.62 -28.93
C PHE A 1182 -22.09 4.68 -30.14
N LYS A 1183 -22.29 3.39 -29.90
CA LYS A 1183 -23.22 2.54 -30.64
C LYS A 1183 -23.59 1.31 -29.82
#